data_AF-A0A261F080-F1
#
_entry.id   AF-A0A261F080-F1
#
_cell.length_a   1.000
_cell.length_b   1.000
_cell.length_c   1.000
_cell.angle_alpha   90.00
_cell.angle_beta   90.00
_cell.angle_gamma   90.00
#
_symmetry.space_group_name_H-M   'P 1'
#
loop_
_entity.id
_entity.type
_entity.pdbx_description
1 polymer ?
#
loop_
_entity_poly.entity_id
_entity_poly.type
_entity_poly.pdbx_seq_one_letter_code
_entity_poly.pdbx_strand_id
1 'polypeptide(L)'
;MSENLTVLVPIHDPKVSADIGGRPLRPIVSGAASAGDIPVYTEPPLRDDEGDSISNRYATYGDLTARYWAWKNPEAYGSPEFVGFVPTGLTFAKGEGNGAAASASHLRQILQRVPVIAGTMSATPESRNVHDTYSYRNGRNELDLDVCLDIIKVDYPEMFKAADAYMAGNAMFADGAFIMRRDIFDQYCSYLFDVLAKHDRLVDTSHYVTEQMAVPRFLEDYLTGMFFKYLQYKSKENKGNVAGAGSTDGNLIELLPLTHASRGLDTLKARVVRKYRAREAARHPELQPHDFEYIGLDHMAANKRNSYAVITRFSDAEHHLPDDVAFHATAVNEADRQPTPVRIVGTSAGPVLVTPLTPFAKTVTVDALHDGATIASAHFVLTPDSVAEQSRQHLEANDSIAQGIIHCDDGFTAGDIRVHLESVVEDKPNATNIVTGHVSIPLVDGHGAHDHLEVVALDGEGNRFDFGPDGNATLRDWVCMGDRVAESPVAAGLKIRTVTFSVRVAPGSAAIIWAHFPQQPANNGFEAFDEETLDKIVKAWNKRTQPAYTDDDYDTWFRLVHKVRDTELVYQRQAHFATEPTFSVIVPVYRTPIEYFRAMVDSVMAQSYAKWELLLVDASPDDERLEKVIVEYCGRDERIKRVPIEKNEGITLNTNAGIRAASGDFLCFLDHDDFIEPDTLYRYARAVNEHPDTDLIYCDEDKYVCDGEFADKPGFREPSFKTGWNPDSLLAQNYLCHFMAVRASVLATLELPGREFDGSQDWNMAWRIGEKARHVHHEPHVLYHWRSHLNSTASNRNQKNYALEAGRLAIKGHLERAGVKGEPVVSRRAGEGYFHIKYDLGNRPLVSIIIPNKDAVTVLHRCITTLLRVSSYQNYEIVIVENNSTEKETFEYYEWVQKLDPRIRVARATDVHGFNFSKIVNFGVAYARGDYLLLLNNDTQPITRDWIEELLGPCMQRPDVGVVGARLLYPDETIQHVGVTFGIDGPMHVFQHMPRTYNGNLQSAVLDRDMAAVTGACLMTRRDVFEAVGGFDEQLPDNYNDVDFCLKVGKRGQYVLFNPEAALYHYESVSRGVTTSGEKELRFRADRGLFMQRWPETFMQSKAPWGNPNFAFTHGMYEVIDYEQPHPDMW
;
A
#
# COMPACT_ATOMS: atom_id res chain seq x y z
N MET A 1 16.49 -31.90 -38.92
CA MET A 1 17.13 -32.37 -37.67
C MET A 1 18.21 -33.38 -38.04
N SER A 2 19.42 -33.31 -37.48
CA SER A 2 20.37 -34.44 -37.56
C SER A 2 20.14 -35.31 -36.34
N GLU A 3 20.10 -36.63 -36.50
CA GLU A 3 19.70 -37.64 -35.50
C GLU A 3 20.40 -37.55 -34.12
N ASN A 4 21.47 -36.77 -33.97
CA ASN A 4 22.35 -36.83 -32.79
C ASN A 4 22.22 -35.66 -31.77
N LEU A 5 21.50 -34.56 -32.03
CA LEU A 5 21.36 -33.43 -31.08
C LEU A 5 19.99 -32.76 -31.15
N THR A 6 19.34 -32.61 -30.00
CA THR A 6 18.10 -31.84 -29.84
C THR A 6 18.24 -30.82 -28.72
N VAL A 7 17.88 -29.55 -28.98
CA VAL A 7 17.83 -28.49 -27.97
C VAL A 7 16.38 -28.05 -27.79
N LEU A 8 15.89 -28.17 -26.55
CA LEU A 8 14.52 -27.89 -26.13
C LEU A 8 14.43 -26.49 -25.52
N VAL A 9 13.34 -25.80 -25.80
CA VAL A 9 13.08 -24.44 -25.29
C VAL A 9 11.71 -24.40 -24.63
N PRO A 10 11.60 -24.20 -23.31
CA PRO A 10 10.32 -24.06 -22.64
C PRO A 10 9.68 -22.70 -22.96
N ILE A 11 8.39 -22.68 -23.28
CA ILE A 11 7.62 -21.49 -23.69
C ILE A 11 6.36 -21.36 -22.83
N HIS A 12 6.15 -20.18 -22.23
CA HIS A 12 4.98 -19.88 -21.40
C HIS A 12 3.88 -19.06 -22.12
N ASP A 13 4.19 -18.39 -23.24
CA ASP A 13 3.22 -17.73 -24.12
C ASP A 13 3.46 -18.10 -25.60
N PRO A 14 2.54 -18.85 -26.25
CA PRO A 14 2.67 -19.23 -27.65
C PRO A 14 2.70 -18.04 -28.64
N LYS A 15 2.16 -16.87 -28.26
CA LYS A 15 2.05 -15.68 -29.14
C LYS A 15 3.33 -14.86 -29.22
N VAL A 16 4.20 -14.93 -28.22
CA VAL A 16 5.45 -14.12 -28.13
C VAL A 16 6.58 -14.71 -29.01
N SER A 17 6.43 -15.95 -29.47
CA SER A 17 7.52 -16.79 -29.98
C SER A 17 7.64 -16.89 -31.52
N ALA A 18 7.00 -16.00 -32.29
CA ALA A 18 6.99 -16.08 -33.77
C ALA A 18 8.34 -15.82 -34.48
N ASP A 19 9.44 -15.59 -33.76
CA ASP A 19 10.69 -15.05 -34.30
C ASP A 19 11.95 -15.88 -33.97
N ILE A 20 11.81 -17.21 -33.90
CA ILE A 20 12.96 -18.12 -33.64
C ILE A 20 13.77 -18.44 -34.92
N GLY A 21 13.49 -17.74 -36.03
CA GLY A 21 14.34 -17.58 -37.21
C GLY A 21 15.21 -18.79 -37.60
N GLY A 22 14.61 -19.89 -38.06
CA GLY A 22 15.32 -20.98 -38.73
C GLY A 22 16.45 -21.68 -37.95
N ARG A 23 16.47 -21.58 -36.61
CA ARG A 23 17.50 -22.16 -35.72
C ARG A 23 17.03 -23.48 -35.07
N PRO A 24 17.94 -24.36 -34.61
CA PRO A 24 17.66 -25.77 -34.26
C PRO A 24 17.03 -25.93 -32.86
N LEU A 25 16.05 -25.11 -32.52
CA LEU A 25 15.40 -25.08 -31.21
C LEU A 25 14.01 -25.71 -31.36
N ARG A 26 13.70 -26.72 -30.54
CA ARG A 26 12.39 -27.38 -30.54
C ARG A 26 11.57 -26.88 -29.33
N PRO A 27 10.47 -26.15 -29.55
CA PRO A 27 9.69 -25.58 -28.46
C PRO A 27 8.91 -26.64 -27.68
N ILE A 28 8.86 -26.49 -26.36
CA ILE A 28 7.97 -27.22 -25.44
C ILE A 28 7.10 -26.19 -24.71
N VAL A 29 5.78 -26.27 -24.86
CA VAL A 29 4.85 -25.41 -24.12
C VAL A 29 4.78 -25.88 -22.66
N SER A 30 5.04 -24.98 -21.72
CA SER A 30 5.08 -25.27 -20.29
C SER A 30 3.85 -24.72 -19.55
N GLY A 31 3.16 -25.60 -18.79
CA GLY A 31 1.99 -25.27 -17.97
C GLY A 31 0.65 -25.32 -18.71
N ALA A 32 -0.45 -25.28 -17.96
CA ALA A 32 -1.84 -25.32 -18.47
C ALA A 32 -2.27 -24.03 -19.20
N ALA A 33 -1.42 -23.52 -20.11
CA ALA A 33 -1.81 -22.49 -21.06
C ALA A 33 -2.98 -23.02 -21.89
N SER A 34 -4.12 -22.35 -21.75
CA SER A 34 -5.37 -22.60 -22.45
C SER A 34 -5.14 -22.85 -23.95
N ALA A 35 -5.81 -23.88 -24.47
CA ALA A 35 -5.87 -24.27 -25.88
C ALA A 35 -6.46 -23.16 -26.78
N GLY A 36 -5.70 -22.09 -26.98
CA GLY A 36 -5.96 -21.06 -28.00
C GLY A 36 -5.10 -21.28 -29.23
N ASP A 37 -5.60 -20.87 -30.39
CA ASP A 37 -4.98 -21.06 -31.71
C ASP A 37 -3.49 -20.66 -31.71
N ILE A 38 -2.62 -21.67 -31.84
CA ILE A 38 -1.16 -21.53 -31.87
C ILE A 38 -0.74 -21.10 -33.28
N PRO A 39 0.09 -20.05 -33.46
CA PRO A 39 0.60 -19.65 -34.77
C PRO A 39 1.37 -20.81 -35.45
N VAL A 40 1.28 -20.90 -36.77
CA VAL A 40 1.84 -22.01 -37.58
C VAL A 40 3.37 -22.08 -37.44
N TYR A 41 3.86 -22.95 -36.55
CA TYR A 41 5.23 -23.47 -36.60
C TYR A 41 5.36 -24.48 -37.75
N THR A 42 6.54 -24.64 -38.34
CA THR A 42 6.78 -25.65 -39.39
C THR A 42 6.61 -27.10 -38.91
N GLU A 43 6.73 -27.33 -37.59
CA GLU A 43 6.35 -28.56 -36.88
C GLU A 43 5.62 -28.17 -35.58
N PRO A 44 4.58 -28.90 -35.12
CA PRO A 44 3.83 -28.55 -33.92
C PRO A 44 4.74 -28.52 -32.67
N PRO A 45 4.56 -27.55 -31.75
CA PRO A 45 5.31 -27.54 -30.49
C PRO A 45 4.95 -28.76 -29.64
N LEU A 46 5.92 -29.27 -28.89
CA LEU A 46 5.69 -30.32 -27.90
C LEU A 46 4.93 -29.73 -26.70
N ARG A 47 4.15 -30.55 -26.01
CA ARG A 47 3.42 -30.11 -24.81
C ARG A 47 3.89 -30.92 -23.61
N ASP A 48 4.15 -30.23 -22.50
CA ASP A 48 4.61 -30.87 -21.28
C ASP A 48 3.50 -31.57 -20.49
N ASP A 49 2.23 -31.47 -20.92
CA ASP A 49 1.05 -32.09 -20.32
C ASP A 49 0.68 -33.45 -20.96
N GLU A 50 1.42 -33.90 -21.97
CA GLU A 50 1.20 -35.19 -22.64
C GLU A 50 2.13 -36.29 -22.06
N GLY A 51 1.78 -37.58 -22.13
CA GLY A 51 2.66 -38.64 -21.59
C GLY A 51 2.89 -38.58 -20.07
N ASP A 52 4.07 -39.00 -19.59
CA ASP A 52 4.41 -38.92 -18.16
C ASP A 52 4.90 -37.51 -17.80
N SER A 53 4.18 -36.83 -16.91
CA SER A 53 4.33 -35.41 -16.61
C SER A 53 4.03 -35.08 -15.14
N ILE A 54 4.69 -34.03 -14.64
CA ILE A 54 4.43 -33.43 -13.32
C ILE A 54 3.62 -32.13 -13.39
N SER A 55 3.15 -31.70 -14.56
CA SER A 55 2.42 -30.42 -14.74
C SER A 55 1.15 -30.33 -13.88
N ASN A 56 0.50 -31.47 -13.58
CA ASN A 56 -0.68 -31.53 -12.72
C ASN A 56 -0.37 -31.47 -11.21
N ARG A 57 0.90 -31.71 -10.84
CA ARG A 57 1.29 -31.82 -9.43
C ARG A 57 1.47 -30.44 -8.80
N TYR A 58 2.00 -29.47 -9.55
CA TYR A 58 2.18 -28.08 -9.11
C TYR A 58 2.28 -27.14 -10.31
N ALA A 59 1.35 -26.18 -10.45
CA ALA A 59 1.33 -25.23 -11.57
C ALA A 59 2.49 -24.19 -11.53
N THR A 60 3.23 -24.11 -10.42
CA THR A 60 4.29 -23.10 -10.17
C THR A 60 5.69 -23.55 -10.56
N TYR A 61 5.86 -24.78 -11.05
CA TYR A 61 7.18 -25.36 -11.37
C TYR A 61 7.84 -24.73 -12.61
N GLY A 62 7.08 -24.07 -13.49
CA GLY A 62 7.63 -23.39 -14.67
C GLY A 62 8.45 -24.35 -15.55
N ASP A 63 9.67 -23.95 -15.94
CA ASP A 63 10.56 -24.72 -16.82
C ASP A 63 10.88 -26.16 -16.35
N LEU A 64 10.73 -26.46 -15.04
CA LEU A 64 10.93 -27.80 -14.47
C LEU A 64 9.97 -28.83 -15.05
N THR A 65 8.72 -28.44 -15.38
CA THR A 65 7.73 -29.35 -15.94
C THR A 65 8.15 -29.84 -17.32
N ALA A 66 8.68 -28.95 -18.16
CA ALA A 66 9.23 -29.28 -19.47
C ALA A 66 10.47 -30.17 -19.38
N ARG A 67 11.34 -29.97 -18.37
CA ARG A 67 12.52 -30.81 -18.14
C ARG A 67 12.15 -32.23 -17.67
N TYR A 68 11.21 -32.34 -16.74
CA TYR A 68 10.69 -33.65 -16.31
C TYR A 68 10.07 -34.41 -17.47
N TRP A 69 9.24 -33.72 -18.25
CA TRP A 69 8.58 -34.29 -19.41
C TRP A 69 9.58 -34.80 -20.43
N ALA A 70 10.61 -34.02 -20.77
CA ALA A 70 11.63 -34.45 -21.71
C ALA A 70 12.44 -35.66 -21.21
N TRP A 71 12.68 -35.75 -19.89
CA TRP A 71 13.34 -36.90 -19.30
C TRP A 71 12.50 -38.17 -19.46
N LYS A 72 11.19 -38.10 -19.17
CA LYS A 72 10.29 -39.26 -19.21
C LYS A 72 9.79 -39.66 -20.59
N ASN A 73 9.82 -38.75 -21.56
CA ASN A 73 9.26 -38.97 -22.90
C ASN A 73 10.31 -38.82 -24.03
N PRO A 74 11.44 -39.56 -24.02
CA PRO A 74 12.52 -39.41 -24.99
C PRO A 74 12.12 -39.69 -26.45
N GLU A 75 11.19 -40.62 -26.64
CA GLU A 75 10.66 -41.01 -27.95
C GLU A 75 9.96 -39.84 -28.66
N ALA A 76 9.36 -38.90 -27.89
CA ALA A 76 8.58 -37.79 -28.41
C ALA A 76 9.42 -36.76 -29.19
N TYR A 77 10.75 -36.75 -28.98
CA TYR A 77 11.68 -35.85 -29.67
C TYR A 77 12.87 -36.55 -30.35
N GLY A 78 12.73 -37.84 -30.63
CA GLY A 78 13.61 -38.57 -31.56
C GLY A 78 14.89 -39.15 -30.96
N SER A 79 14.94 -39.36 -29.63
CA SER A 79 16.03 -40.07 -28.94
C SER A 79 17.47 -39.62 -29.30
N PRO A 80 17.77 -38.31 -29.19
CA PRO A 80 19.07 -37.77 -29.58
C PRO A 80 20.19 -38.25 -28.65
N GLU A 81 21.40 -38.35 -29.19
CA GLU A 81 22.62 -38.62 -28.42
C GLU A 81 22.92 -37.50 -27.40
N PHE A 82 22.52 -36.26 -27.71
CA PHE A 82 22.66 -35.09 -26.85
C PHE A 82 21.32 -34.34 -26.69
N VAL A 83 21.01 -33.96 -25.45
CA VAL A 83 19.81 -33.20 -25.07
C VAL A 83 20.24 -31.85 -24.50
N GLY A 84 19.70 -30.76 -25.03
CA GLY A 84 19.92 -29.41 -24.52
C GLY A 84 18.66 -28.76 -24.02
N PHE A 85 18.81 -27.85 -23.06
CA PHE A 85 17.79 -26.95 -22.56
C PHE A 85 18.34 -25.53 -22.56
N VAL A 86 17.59 -24.61 -23.16
CA VAL A 86 17.92 -23.18 -23.18
C VAL A 86 16.64 -22.40 -22.90
N PRO A 87 16.59 -21.56 -21.85
CA PRO A 87 15.40 -20.76 -21.57
C PRO A 87 15.06 -19.79 -22.71
N THR A 88 13.79 -19.41 -22.78
CA THR A 88 13.31 -18.45 -23.78
C THR A 88 14.11 -17.14 -23.70
N GLY A 89 14.62 -16.69 -24.86
CA GLY A 89 15.38 -15.43 -24.98
C GLY A 89 16.90 -15.54 -24.80
N LEU A 90 17.42 -16.72 -24.44
CA LEU A 90 18.86 -16.95 -24.29
C LEU A 90 19.47 -17.73 -25.47
N THR A 91 20.75 -17.48 -25.74
CA THR A 91 21.54 -18.25 -26.72
C THR A 91 22.98 -18.43 -26.24
N PHE A 92 23.61 -19.56 -26.60
CA PHE A 92 25.06 -19.74 -26.44
C PHE A 92 25.81 -18.86 -27.44
N ALA A 93 26.81 -18.11 -27.00
CA ALA A 93 27.61 -17.22 -27.84
C ALA A 93 29.04 -17.72 -28.05
N LYS A 94 29.66 -17.31 -29.17
CA LYS A 94 31.03 -17.69 -29.52
C LYS A 94 32.05 -16.65 -29.02
N GLY A 95 32.59 -16.84 -27.81
CA GLY A 95 33.71 -16.06 -27.25
C GLY A 95 33.40 -14.58 -26.94
N GLU A 96 34.27 -13.93 -26.17
CA GLU A 96 34.01 -12.62 -25.51
C GLU A 96 33.90 -11.40 -26.46
N GLY A 97 34.02 -11.58 -27.78
CA GLY A 97 34.31 -10.47 -28.70
C GLY A 97 33.30 -10.12 -29.79
N ASN A 98 32.28 -10.95 -30.11
CA ASN A 98 31.47 -10.69 -31.33
C ASN A 98 29.97 -11.03 -31.25
N GLY A 99 29.40 -11.35 -30.08
CA GLY A 99 27.94 -11.45 -29.86
C GLY A 99 27.17 -12.43 -30.78
N ALA A 100 27.87 -13.27 -31.57
CA ALA A 100 27.25 -14.17 -32.51
C ALA A 100 26.88 -15.50 -31.82
N ALA A 101 25.60 -15.89 -31.90
CA ALA A 101 25.12 -17.16 -31.40
C ALA A 101 25.89 -18.34 -32.05
N ALA A 102 26.28 -19.33 -31.24
CA ALA A 102 26.99 -20.52 -31.67
C ALA A 102 26.12 -21.33 -32.65
N SER A 103 26.70 -21.73 -33.79
CA SER A 103 25.99 -22.56 -34.76
C SER A 103 25.88 -24.01 -34.27
N ALA A 104 24.86 -24.74 -34.75
CA ALA A 104 24.68 -26.17 -34.48
C ALA A 104 25.90 -27.03 -34.88
N SER A 105 26.62 -26.62 -35.92
CA SER A 105 27.86 -27.28 -36.36
C SER A 105 29.01 -27.02 -35.39
N HIS A 106 29.09 -25.83 -34.80
CA HIS A 106 30.11 -25.50 -33.81
C HIS A 106 29.88 -26.24 -32.50
N LEU A 107 28.64 -26.24 -31.99
CA LEU A 107 28.26 -27.02 -30.80
C LEU A 107 28.56 -28.51 -30.98
N ARG A 108 28.31 -29.08 -32.17
CA ARG A 108 28.66 -30.48 -32.47
C ARG A 108 30.16 -30.75 -32.43
N GLN A 109 31.01 -29.83 -32.90
CA GLN A 109 32.47 -30.00 -32.81
C GLN A 109 32.96 -30.01 -31.35
N ILE A 110 32.30 -29.23 -30.48
CA ILE A 110 32.58 -29.22 -29.05
C ILE A 110 32.11 -30.53 -28.40
N LEU A 111 30.88 -30.97 -28.70
CA LEU A 111 30.30 -32.21 -28.14
C LEU A 111 31.04 -33.50 -28.56
N GLN A 112 31.84 -33.47 -29.63
CA GLN A 112 32.76 -34.57 -29.96
C GLN A 112 33.92 -34.72 -28.97
N ARG A 113 34.18 -33.70 -28.15
CA ARG A 113 35.31 -33.62 -27.21
C ARG A 113 34.86 -33.62 -25.76
N VAL A 114 33.74 -32.98 -25.46
CA VAL A 114 33.18 -32.88 -24.10
C VAL A 114 31.75 -33.41 -24.05
N PRO A 115 31.37 -34.14 -22.99
CA PRO A 115 30.03 -34.71 -22.88
C PRO A 115 28.98 -33.72 -22.34
N VAL A 116 29.40 -32.54 -21.83
CA VAL A 116 28.51 -31.48 -21.35
C VAL A 116 29.01 -30.11 -21.81
N ILE A 117 28.10 -29.28 -22.29
CA ILE A 117 28.26 -27.84 -22.50
C ILE A 117 27.33 -27.12 -21.55
N ALA A 118 27.80 -26.12 -20.82
CA ALA A 118 26.99 -25.31 -19.92
C ALA A 118 27.25 -23.81 -20.14
N GLY A 119 26.32 -22.98 -19.68
CA GLY A 119 26.54 -21.54 -19.58
C GLY A 119 27.74 -21.22 -18.69
N THR A 120 28.44 -20.13 -18.98
CA THR A 120 29.53 -19.64 -18.12
C THR A 120 29.02 -19.32 -16.72
N MET A 121 29.83 -19.66 -15.72
CA MET A 121 29.56 -19.24 -14.35
C MET A 121 29.66 -17.73 -14.23
N SER A 122 28.64 -17.10 -13.64
CA SER A 122 28.67 -15.69 -13.27
C SER A 122 29.13 -15.54 -11.84
N ALA A 123 29.93 -14.51 -11.55
CA ALA A 123 30.26 -14.14 -10.18
C ALA A 123 28.97 -13.87 -9.40
N THR A 124 28.89 -14.39 -8.18
CA THR A 124 27.77 -14.12 -7.29
C THR A 124 27.73 -12.64 -6.90
N PRO A 125 26.53 -12.10 -6.62
CA PRO A 125 26.34 -10.80 -6.02
C PRO A 125 27.32 -10.51 -4.85
N GLU A 126 28.07 -9.40 -4.94
CA GLU A 126 29.01 -8.96 -3.87
C GLU A 126 30.11 -9.98 -3.52
N SER A 127 30.42 -10.93 -4.41
CA SER A 127 31.41 -11.99 -4.19
C SER A 127 31.09 -12.92 -3.01
N ARG A 128 29.83 -12.96 -2.57
CA ARG A 128 29.35 -13.86 -1.51
C ARG A 128 29.45 -15.32 -1.95
N ASN A 129 29.44 -16.26 -1.02
CA ASN A 129 29.38 -17.65 -1.43
C ASN A 129 28.01 -17.96 -2.09
N VAL A 130 27.88 -19.08 -2.80
CA VAL A 130 26.64 -19.47 -3.49
C VAL A 130 25.52 -19.74 -2.50
N HIS A 131 25.82 -20.29 -1.32
CA HIS A 131 24.86 -20.53 -0.23
C HIS A 131 24.20 -19.23 0.25
N ASP A 132 24.98 -18.27 0.71
CA ASP A 132 24.52 -16.96 1.19
C ASP A 132 23.75 -16.18 0.10
N THR A 133 24.08 -16.44 -1.17
CA THR A 133 23.40 -15.84 -2.32
C THR A 133 21.95 -16.33 -2.45
N TYR A 134 21.65 -17.56 -2.02
CA TYR A 134 20.27 -18.09 -1.99
C TYR A 134 19.42 -17.34 -0.96
N SER A 135 19.90 -17.23 0.28
CA SER A 135 19.21 -16.57 1.39
C SER A 135 19.05 -15.05 1.21
N TYR A 136 19.91 -14.42 0.40
CA TYR A 136 19.85 -12.97 0.16
C TYR A 136 18.77 -12.52 -0.85
N ARG A 137 18.14 -13.44 -1.60
CA ARG A 137 17.12 -13.09 -2.60
C ARG A 137 15.71 -13.23 -2.02
N ASN A 138 14.85 -12.23 -2.27
CA ASN A 138 13.46 -12.20 -1.79
C ASN A 138 12.69 -13.47 -2.17
N GLY A 139 11.85 -13.95 -1.25
CA GLY A 139 10.94 -15.09 -1.47
C GLY A 139 11.58 -16.47 -1.35
N ARG A 140 12.81 -16.59 -0.81
CA ARG A 140 13.52 -17.86 -0.62
C ARG A 140 13.77 -18.13 0.86
N ASN A 141 13.59 -19.37 1.29
CA ASN A 141 13.87 -19.80 2.66
C ASN A 141 15.14 -20.66 2.69
N GLU A 142 16.14 -20.27 3.46
CA GLU A 142 17.42 -20.97 3.58
C GLU A 142 17.25 -22.45 3.96
N LEU A 143 16.23 -22.74 4.79
CA LEU A 143 15.86 -24.09 5.19
C LEU A 143 15.60 -25.02 3.98
N ASP A 144 15.04 -24.50 2.89
CA ASP A 144 14.77 -25.30 1.69
C ASP A 144 16.05 -25.84 1.04
N LEU A 145 17.05 -24.98 0.97
CA LEU A 145 18.35 -25.30 0.39
C LEU A 145 19.15 -26.21 1.33
N ASP A 146 19.08 -25.97 2.63
CA ASP A 146 19.74 -26.78 3.65
C ASP A 146 19.18 -28.19 3.71
N VAL A 147 17.85 -28.35 3.67
CA VAL A 147 17.20 -29.66 3.59
C VAL A 147 17.63 -30.39 2.32
N CYS A 148 17.74 -29.69 1.18
CA CYS A 148 18.27 -30.30 -0.04
C CYS A 148 19.74 -30.74 0.12
N LEU A 149 20.58 -29.94 0.77
CA LEU A 149 21.98 -30.31 1.05
C LEU A 149 22.09 -31.51 1.99
N ASP A 150 21.22 -31.61 2.99
CA ASP A 150 21.16 -32.77 3.89
C ASP A 150 20.70 -34.03 3.15
N ILE A 151 19.70 -33.94 2.27
CA ILE A 151 19.32 -35.04 1.39
C ILE A 151 20.52 -35.47 0.53
N ILE A 152 21.26 -34.53 -0.05
CA ILE A 152 22.46 -34.83 -0.87
C ILE A 152 23.55 -35.49 -0.02
N LYS A 153 23.76 -35.01 1.20
CA LYS A 153 24.77 -35.55 2.12
C LYS A 153 24.51 -37.01 2.48
N VAL A 154 23.24 -37.35 2.69
CA VAL A 154 22.81 -38.69 3.09
C VAL A 154 22.72 -39.63 1.89
N ASP A 155 22.05 -39.20 0.82
CA ASP A 155 21.67 -40.08 -0.30
C ASP A 155 22.67 -40.04 -1.46
N TYR A 156 23.47 -38.98 -1.57
CA TYR A 156 24.49 -38.78 -2.62
C TYR A 156 25.86 -38.36 -2.00
N PRO A 157 26.40 -39.11 -1.03
CA PRO A 157 27.59 -38.71 -0.26
C PRO A 157 28.84 -38.50 -1.13
N GLU A 158 28.93 -39.16 -2.29
CA GLU A 158 29.99 -38.97 -3.27
C GLU A 158 29.91 -37.61 -4.01
N MET A 159 28.73 -37.01 -4.07
CA MET A 159 28.50 -35.67 -4.63
C MET A 159 28.68 -34.58 -3.59
N PHE A 160 28.41 -34.88 -2.31
CA PHE A 160 28.35 -33.89 -1.24
C PHE A 160 29.61 -33.02 -1.17
N LYS A 161 30.81 -33.60 -1.30
CA LYS A 161 32.07 -32.84 -1.30
C LYS A 161 32.13 -31.78 -2.41
N ALA A 162 31.56 -32.07 -3.58
CA ALA A 162 31.51 -31.13 -4.69
C ALA A 162 30.35 -30.13 -4.54
N ALA A 163 29.21 -30.55 -4.00
CA ALA A 163 28.10 -29.68 -3.65
C ALA A 163 28.53 -28.64 -2.61
N ASP A 164 29.13 -29.08 -1.51
CA ASP A 164 29.68 -28.23 -0.44
C ASP A 164 30.71 -27.22 -1.00
N ALA A 165 31.63 -27.68 -1.85
CA ALA A 165 32.60 -26.80 -2.51
C ALA A 165 31.98 -25.86 -3.56
N TYR A 166 30.82 -26.19 -4.14
CA TYR A 166 30.05 -25.28 -4.99
C TYR A 166 29.39 -24.19 -4.15
N MET A 167 28.76 -24.59 -3.05
CA MET A 167 28.08 -23.71 -2.10
C MET A 167 29.03 -22.72 -1.45
N ALA A 168 30.25 -23.17 -1.12
CA ALA A 168 31.31 -22.31 -0.60
C ALA A 168 31.98 -21.41 -1.67
N GLY A 169 31.73 -21.63 -2.97
CA GLY A 169 32.30 -20.83 -4.06
C GLY A 169 31.59 -19.50 -4.27
N ASN A 170 32.20 -18.55 -4.98
CA ASN A 170 31.63 -17.22 -5.27
C ASN A 170 31.22 -17.03 -6.75
N ALA A 171 30.89 -18.13 -7.41
CA ALA A 171 30.42 -18.12 -8.78
C ALA A 171 29.37 -19.21 -8.95
N MET A 172 28.28 -18.88 -9.64
CA MET A 172 27.15 -19.78 -9.87
C MET A 172 26.85 -19.93 -11.35
N PHE A 173 26.27 -21.07 -11.71
CA PHE A 173 25.65 -21.26 -13.01
C PHE A 173 24.30 -20.54 -13.01
N ALA A 174 24.17 -19.49 -13.80
CA ALA A 174 22.91 -18.75 -13.94
C ALA A 174 22.08 -19.30 -15.10
N ASP A 175 20.76 -19.14 -15.00
CA ASP A 175 19.79 -19.32 -16.08
C ASP A 175 19.63 -20.76 -16.61
N GLY A 176 20.14 -21.78 -15.91
CA GLY A 176 19.84 -23.20 -16.17
C GLY A 176 20.11 -23.74 -17.58
N ALA A 177 20.88 -23.05 -18.44
CA ALA A 177 21.10 -23.44 -19.83
C ALA A 177 22.25 -24.46 -20.00
N PHE A 178 21.99 -25.58 -20.68
CA PHE A 178 22.97 -26.65 -20.91
C PHE A 178 22.69 -27.49 -22.16
N ILE A 179 23.71 -28.25 -22.58
CA ILE A 179 23.60 -29.39 -23.51
C ILE A 179 24.38 -30.55 -22.90
N MET A 180 23.73 -31.68 -22.66
CA MET A 180 24.33 -32.87 -22.05
C MET A 180 24.19 -34.08 -22.96
N ARG A 181 25.17 -34.99 -22.91
CA ARG A 181 25.01 -36.34 -23.44
C ARG A 181 23.87 -37.04 -22.71
N ARG A 182 23.09 -37.85 -23.43
CA ARG A 182 21.81 -38.39 -22.96
C ARG A 182 21.90 -39.12 -21.61
N ASP A 183 22.88 -39.99 -21.45
CA ASP A 183 23.11 -40.76 -20.22
C ASP A 183 23.40 -39.87 -18.99
N ILE A 184 24.06 -38.72 -19.20
CA ILE A 184 24.33 -37.73 -18.13
C ILE A 184 23.08 -36.91 -17.83
N PHE A 185 22.30 -36.55 -18.86
CA PHE A 185 21.01 -35.89 -18.68
C PHE A 185 20.06 -36.77 -17.85
N ASP A 186 20.00 -38.08 -18.11
CA ASP A 186 19.17 -39.00 -17.36
C ASP A 186 19.62 -39.13 -15.89
N GLN A 187 20.93 -39.12 -15.63
CA GLN A 187 21.49 -39.09 -14.27
C GLN A 187 21.16 -37.77 -13.55
N TYR A 188 21.31 -36.65 -14.24
CA TYR A 188 21.00 -35.32 -13.71
C TYR A 188 19.52 -35.20 -13.31
N CYS A 189 18.59 -35.58 -14.19
CA CYS A 189 17.16 -35.51 -13.88
C CYS A 189 16.76 -36.50 -12.78
N SER A 190 17.35 -37.69 -12.73
CA SER A 190 17.12 -38.65 -11.64
C SER A 190 17.50 -38.04 -10.29
N TYR A 191 18.67 -37.41 -10.22
CA TYR A 191 19.15 -36.70 -9.04
C TYR A 191 18.24 -35.51 -8.67
N LEU A 192 17.99 -34.61 -9.61
CA LEU A 192 17.25 -33.36 -9.38
C LEU A 192 15.85 -33.63 -8.82
N PHE A 193 15.10 -34.51 -9.49
CA PHE A 193 13.71 -34.76 -9.11
C PHE A 193 13.57 -35.68 -7.90
N ASP A 194 14.55 -36.53 -7.60
CA ASP A 194 14.57 -37.31 -6.35
C ASP A 194 14.79 -36.39 -5.13
N VAL A 195 15.75 -35.47 -5.22
CA VAL A 195 16.00 -34.47 -4.16
C VAL A 195 14.78 -33.58 -3.94
N LEU A 196 14.21 -33.01 -5.01
CA LEU A 196 13.02 -32.16 -4.90
C LEU A 196 11.80 -32.92 -4.36
N ALA A 197 11.60 -34.19 -4.74
CA ALA A 197 10.47 -34.98 -4.24
C ALA A 197 10.60 -35.37 -2.76
N LYS A 198 11.83 -35.46 -2.23
CA LYS A 198 12.09 -35.69 -0.81
C LYS A 198 11.96 -34.40 -0.01
N HIS A 199 12.47 -33.29 -0.54
CA HIS A 199 12.25 -31.96 0.03
C HIS A 199 10.74 -31.65 0.21
N ASP A 200 9.92 -31.89 -0.82
CA ASP A 200 8.45 -31.72 -0.80
C ASP A 200 7.73 -32.55 0.28
N ARG A 201 8.37 -33.61 0.81
CA ARG A 201 7.81 -34.43 1.90
C ARG A 201 8.32 -34.04 3.27
N LEU A 202 9.50 -33.40 3.33
CA LEU A 202 10.21 -33.09 4.56
C LEU A 202 9.99 -31.65 5.00
N VAL A 203 9.66 -30.76 4.05
CA VAL A 203 9.38 -29.36 4.32
C VAL A 203 7.89 -29.13 4.14
N ASP A 204 7.24 -28.68 5.22
CA ASP A 204 5.86 -28.21 5.13
C ASP A 204 5.84 -26.85 4.43
N THR A 205 5.31 -26.79 3.21
CA THR A 205 5.20 -25.54 2.44
C THR A 205 3.81 -24.92 2.54
N SER A 206 2.90 -25.43 3.40
CA SER A 206 1.50 -24.98 3.46
C SER A 206 1.34 -23.52 3.90
N HIS A 207 2.40 -22.94 4.46
CA HIS A 207 2.47 -21.56 4.94
C HIS A 207 3.28 -20.63 4.02
N TYR A 208 3.75 -21.13 2.88
CA TYR A 208 4.53 -20.33 1.93
C TYR A 208 3.61 -19.32 1.24
N VAL A 209 4.00 -18.04 1.24
CA VAL A 209 3.28 -17.01 0.48
C VAL A 209 3.42 -17.26 -1.02
N THR A 210 2.59 -16.63 -1.85
CA THR A 210 2.55 -16.86 -3.31
C THR A 210 3.93 -16.83 -3.99
N GLU A 211 4.83 -15.96 -3.54
CA GLU A 211 6.21 -15.87 -4.07
C GLU A 211 7.10 -17.06 -3.65
N GLN A 212 6.91 -17.59 -2.44
CA GLN A 212 7.60 -18.77 -1.90
C GLN A 212 7.04 -20.09 -2.44
N MET A 213 5.81 -20.11 -2.96
CA MET A 213 5.22 -21.29 -3.62
C MET A 213 5.96 -21.71 -4.92
N ALA A 214 6.95 -20.92 -5.37
CA ALA A 214 7.86 -21.23 -6.46
C ALA A 214 9.21 -21.83 -6.01
N VAL A 215 9.36 -22.24 -4.74
CA VAL A 215 10.61 -22.76 -4.17
C VAL A 215 11.31 -23.85 -5.00
N PRO A 216 10.62 -24.86 -5.56
CA PRO A 216 11.27 -25.85 -6.43
C PRO A 216 11.97 -25.22 -7.64
N ARG A 217 11.39 -24.17 -8.23
CA ARG A 217 12.00 -23.39 -9.32
C ARG A 217 13.25 -22.63 -8.85
N PHE A 218 13.28 -22.15 -7.60
CA PHE A 218 14.46 -21.47 -7.07
C PHE A 218 15.60 -22.44 -6.74
N LEU A 219 15.28 -23.63 -6.25
CA LEU A 219 16.26 -24.67 -5.91
C LEU A 219 16.94 -25.25 -7.15
N GLU A 220 16.25 -25.28 -8.29
CA GLU A 220 16.74 -25.88 -9.53
C GLU A 220 18.12 -25.37 -9.97
N ASP A 221 18.32 -24.05 -10.02
CA ASP A 221 19.59 -23.46 -10.49
C ASP A 221 20.77 -23.87 -9.59
N TYR A 222 20.51 -24.07 -8.30
CA TYR A 222 21.51 -24.41 -7.29
C TYR A 222 21.87 -25.90 -7.36
N LEU A 223 20.85 -26.77 -7.41
CA LEU A 223 21.02 -28.21 -7.58
C LEU A 223 21.74 -28.54 -8.91
N THR A 224 21.42 -27.79 -9.97
CA THR A 224 22.09 -27.92 -11.27
C THR A 224 23.57 -27.55 -11.18
N GLY A 225 23.89 -26.44 -10.50
CA GLY A 225 25.26 -26.03 -10.30
C GLY A 225 26.09 -27.01 -9.45
N MET A 226 25.47 -27.60 -8.41
CA MET A 226 26.11 -28.66 -7.61
C MET A 226 26.44 -29.89 -8.47
N PHE A 227 25.52 -30.31 -9.34
CA PHE A 227 25.75 -31.41 -10.27
C PHE A 227 26.90 -31.12 -11.25
N PHE A 228 26.97 -29.90 -11.79
CA PHE A 228 28.09 -29.50 -12.65
C PHE A 228 29.42 -29.47 -11.92
N LYS A 229 29.44 -28.98 -10.67
CA LYS A 229 30.65 -29.01 -9.85
C LYS A 229 31.11 -30.44 -9.58
N TYR A 230 30.17 -31.35 -9.33
CA TYR A 230 30.45 -32.77 -9.16
C TYR A 230 31.10 -33.41 -10.40
N LEU A 231 30.57 -33.14 -11.60
CA LEU A 231 31.20 -33.60 -12.84
C LEU A 231 32.62 -33.03 -13.00
N GLN A 232 32.86 -31.75 -12.66
CA GLN A 232 34.21 -31.18 -12.68
C GLN A 232 35.16 -31.90 -11.70
N TYR A 233 34.68 -32.29 -10.52
CA TYR A 233 35.46 -33.01 -9.51
C TYR A 233 35.83 -34.42 -10.01
N LYS A 234 34.85 -35.17 -10.55
CA LYS A 234 35.09 -36.48 -11.16
C LYS A 234 36.11 -36.42 -12.31
N SER A 235 36.08 -35.33 -13.10
CA SER A 235 37.05 -35.10 -14.18
C SER A 235 38.49 -34.96 -13.64
N LYS A 236 38.66 -34.27 -12.50
CA LYS A 236 39.97 -34.06 -11.88
C LYS A 236 40.50 -35.34 -11.20
N GLU A 237 39.63 -36.10 -10.54
CA GLU A 237 39.98 -37.40 -9.94
C GLU A 237 40.43 -38.42 -10.99
N ASN A 238 39.73 -38.48 -12.14
CA ASN A 238 40.12 -39.35 -13.25
C ASN A 238 41.46 -38.95 -13.90
N LYS A 239 41.83 -37.65 -13.91
CA LYS A 239 43.18 -37.20 -14.34
C LYS A 239 44.27 -37.62 -13.36
N GLY A 240 43.99 -37.67 -12.06
CA GLY A 240 44.93 -38.14 -11.04
C GLY A 240 45.32 -39.61 -11.19
N ASN A 241 44.45 -40.42 -11.81
CA ASN A 241 44.67 -41.85 -12.06
C ASN A 241 45.26 -42.18 -13.44
N VAL A 242 45.43 -41.21 -14.34
CA VAL A 242 45.99 -41.41 -15.69
C VAL A 242 47.14 -40.43 -15.92
N ALA A 243 48.24 -40.61 -15.17
CA ALA A 243 49.51 -39.97 -15.47
C ALA A 243 50.19 -40.66 -16.68
N GLY A 244 49.76 -40.35 -17.89
CA GLY A 244 50.43 -40.83 -19.11
C GLY A 244 49.60 -40.89 -20.38
N ALA A 245 49.13 -39.76 -20.90
CA ALA A 245 48.92 -39.55 -22.34
C ALA A 245 48.57 -38.07 -22.58
N GLY A 246 49.36 -37.39 -23.42
CA GLY A 246 49.13 -36.00 -23.79
C GLY A 246 47.86 -35.84 -24.64
N SER A 247 46.76 -35.41 -24.01
CA SER A 247 45.68 -34.69 -24.70
C SER A 247 45.14 -33.62 -23.74
N THR A 248 45.02 -32.40 -24.24
CA THR A 248 44.69 -31.19 -23.46
C THR A 248 43.20 -31.00 -23.17
N ASP A 249 42.33 -31.95 -23.49
CA ASP A 249 40.87 -31.76 -23.47
C ASP A 249 40.20 -32.48 -22.28
N GLY A 250 40.69 -32.24 -21.07
CA GLY A 250 40.22 -32.96 -19.89
C GLY A 250 39.31 -32.15 -18.97
N ASN A 251 38.30 -31.48 -19.50
CA ASN A 251 37.19 -30.98 -18.68
C ASN A 251 35.92 -31.74 -19.10
N LEU A 252 35.22 -32.35 -18.15
CA LEU A 252 33.91 -32.97 -18.41
C LEU A 252 32.83 -31.94 -18.84
N ILE A 253 33.11 -30.65 -18.69
CA ILE A 253 32.22 -29.52 -19.01
C ILE A 253 32.99 -28.45 -19.78
N GLU A 254 32.46 -28.02 -20.93
CA GLU A 254 32.91 -26.79 -21.61
C GLU A 254 31.94 -25.64 -21.34
N LEU A 255 32.47 -24.46 -21.00
CA LEU A 255 31.69 -23.27 -20.64
C LEU A 255 31.60 -22.33 -21.84
N LEU A 256 30.39 -21.99 -22.25
CA LEU A 256 30.13 -21.01 -23.30
C LEU A 256 29.43 -19.76 -22.74
N PRO A 257 29.85 -18.54 -23.15
CA PRO A 257 29.15 -17.32 -22.75
C PRO A 257 27.68 -17.38 -23.18
N LEU A 258 26.78 -16.88 -22.32
CA LEU A 258 25.37 -16.69 -22.66
C LEU A 258 25.14 -15.24 -23.08
N THR A 259 24.37 -15.03 -24.16
CA THR A 259 23.96 -13.69 -24.59
C THR A 259 22.45 -13.65 -24.83
N HIS A 260 21.80 -12.58 -24.38
CA HIS A 260 20.40 -12.30 -24.70
C HIS A 260 20.25 -11.96 -26.19
N ALA A 261 19.28 -12.61 -26.86
CA ALA A 261 18.91 -12.23 -28.21
C ALA A 261 18.21 -10.85 -28.16
N SER A 262 18.73 -9.86 -28.88
CA SER A 262 18.28 -8.48 -28.80
C SER A 262 16.83 -8.30 -29.30
N ARG A 263 15.91 -8.12 -28.36
CA ARG A 263 14.77 -7.18 -28.42
C ARG A 263 14.97 -6.14 -27.31
N GLY A 264 14.60 -4.90 -27.62
CA GLY A 264 14.76 -3.64 -26.86
C GLY A 264 15.14 -3.74 -25.38
N LEU A 265 16.33 -3.25 -25.07
CA LEU A 265 16.86 -3.04 -23.74
C LEU A 265 16.66 -1.55 -23.41
N ASP A 266 15.51 -1.16 -22.85
CA ASP A 266 15.36 0.14 -22.21
C ASP A 266 15.40 -0.03 -20.69
N THR A 267 16.61 0.26 -20.24
CA THR A 267 17.22 0.26 -18.91
C THR A 267 16.50 1.02 -17.79
N LEU A 268 16.77 0.54 -16.57
CA LEU A 268 17.06 1.31 -15.35
C LEU A 268 15.92 1.67 -14.37
N LYS A 269 15.24 0.66 -13.85
CA LYS A 269 14.77 0.62 -12.44
C LYS A 269 14.99 -0.79 -11.91
N ALA A 270 16.21 -1.11 -11.49
CA ALA A 270 16.51 -1.01 -10.08
C ALA A 270 18.03 -0.92 -9.93
N ARG A 271 18.57 0.27 -10.18
CA ARG A 271 19.84 0.75 -9.61
C ARG A 271 19.66 0.99 -8.09
N VAL A 272 18.99 0.02 -7.45
CA VAL A 272 18.37 0.03 -6.13
C VAL A 272 19.45 -0.30 -5.13
N VAL A 273 19.74 0.70 -4.30
CA VAL A 273 20.07 0.55 -2.87
C VAL A 273 21.42 -0.12 -2.53
N ARG A 274 22.06 -0.75 -3.51
CA ARG A 274 23.31 -1.51 -3.40
C ARG A 274 24.56 -0.69 -3.13
N LYS A 275 24.47 0.65 -3.21
CA LYS A 275 25.51 1.58 -2.76
C LYS A 275 25.31 2.10 -1.33
N TYR A 276 24.18 1.82 -0.69
CA TYR A 276 23.83 2.42 0.60
C TYR A 276 24.37 1.63 1.80
N ARG A 277 24.38 0.28 1.76
CA ARG A 277 24.99 -0.52 2.84
C ARG A 277 26.51 -0.40 2.91
N ALA A 278 27.18 -0.06 1.81
CA ALA A 278 28.62 0.21 1.76
C ALA A 278 29.04 1.49 2.55
N ARG A 279 28.09 2.28 3.05
CA ARG A 279 28.35 3.53 3.82
C ARG A 279 28.18 3.40 5.33
N GLU A 280 27.42 2.43 5.83
CA GLU A 280 27.19 2.27 7.28
C GLU A 280 28.36 1.55 7.98
N ALA A 281 28.98 0.56 7.32
CA ALA A 281 30.15 -0.14 7.88
C ALA A 281 31.42 0.74 7.97
N ALA A 282 31.46 1.89 7.29
CA ALA A 282 32.56 2.86 7.41
C ALA A 282 32.43 3.80 8.63
N ARG A 283 31.31 3.76 9.37
CA ARG A 283 30.99 4.69 10.47
C ARG A 283 31.30 4.20 11.88
N HIS A 284 31.58 2.91 12.10
CA HIS A 284 31.81 2.33 13.44
C HIS A 284 33.09 1.46 13.50
N PRO A 285 34.28 2.07 13.49
CA PRO A 285 35.58 1.38 13.45
C PRO A 285 36.01 0.66 14.75
N GLU A 286 35.21 0.71 15.80
CA GLU A 286 35.51 0.14 17.13
C GLU A 286 35.06 -1.32 17.36
N LEU A 287 34.28 -1.92 16.44
CA LEU A 287 33.77 -3.30 16.58
C LEU A 287 34.69 -4.35 15.92
N GLN A 288 34.85 -5.53 16.54
CA GLN A 288 35.80 -6.58 16.13
C GLN A 288 35.16 -7.66 15.24
N PRO A 289 35.94 -8.45 14.47
CA PRO A 289 35.44 -9.38 13.45
C PRO A 289 34.49 -10.50 13.91
N HIS A 290 34.40 -10.76 15.22
CA HIS A 290 33.49 -11.75 15.80
C HIS A 290 32.08 -11.17 16.09
N ASP A 291 31.90 -9.86 15.91
CA ASP A 291 30.63 -9.16 16.14
C ASP A 291 29.72 -9.15 14.89
N PHE A 292 30.12 -9.84 13.81
CA PHE A 292 29.42 -9.86 12.51
C PHE A 292 28.73 -11.20 12.17
N GLU A 293 28.66 -12.16 13.10
CA GLU A 293 28.01 -13.47 12.88
C GLU A 293 26.47 -13.49 13.01
N TYR A 294 25.79 -12.36 13.18
CA TYR A 294 24.33 -12.32 13.42
C TYR A 294 23.60 -11.20 12.67
N ILE A 295 23.74 -11.11 11.34
CA ILE A 295 22.96 -10.13 10.55
C ILE A 295 22.51 -10.72 9.21
N GLY A 296 21.48 -11.57 9.25
CA GLY A 296 20.80 -12.10 8.07
C GLY A 296 19.50 -12.82 8.45
N LEU A 297 18.38 -12.09 8.33
CA LEU A 297 16.99 -12.59 8.43
C LEU A 297 16.46 -13.03 9.81
N ASP A 298 16.50 -12.11 10.79
CA ASP A 298 15.61 -12.15 11.98
C ASP A 298 14.51 -11.08 11.96
N HIS A 299 14.33 -10.34 10.85
CA HIS A 299 13.39 -9.20 10.85
C HIS A 299 11.93 -9.49 10.49
N MET A 300 11.54 -10.76 10.28
CA MET A 300 10.13 -11.17 10.29
C MET A 300 9.86 -12.50 11.02
N ALA A 301 10.84 -13.01 11.78
CA ALA A 301 10.65 -14.07 12.76
C ALA A 301 10.79 -13.57 14.23
N ALA A 302 11.11 -12.29 14.44
CA ALA A 302 11.19 -11.69 15.79
C ALA A 302 9.83 -11.42 16.48
N ASN A 303 8.70 -11.88 15.94
CA ASN A 303 7.44 -12.03 16.70
C ASN A 303 7.19 -13.50 17.14
N LYS A 304 8.24 -14.33 17.16
CA LYS A 304 8.26 -15.52 18.00
C LYS A 304 9.40 -15.40 18.97
N ARG A 305 9.07 -15.46 20.27
CA ARG A 305 9.93 -15.37 21.46
C ARG A 305 10.10 -13.95 22.00
N ASN A 306 9.16 -13.52 22.84
CA ASN A 306 9.46 -12.48 23.84
C ASN A 306 8.73 -12.70 25.15
N SER A 307 8.73 -13.94 25.64
CA SER A 307 8.32 -14.20 27.01
C SER A 307 8.78 -15.56 27.50
N TYR A 308 9.54 -15.60 28.59
CA TYR A 308 9.70 -16.80 29.39
C TYR A 308 9.31 -16.45 30.83
N ALA A 309 8.52 -17.33 31.47
CA ALA A 309 8.37 -17.31 32.91
C ALA A 309 9.53 -18.08 33.54
N VAL A 310 10.17 -17.49 34.54
CA VAL A 310 11.21 -18.14 35.34
C VAL A 310 10.59 -18.47 36.70
N ILE A 311 10.30 -19.76 36.92
CA ILE A 311 9.71 -20.21 38.18
C ILE A 311 10.83 -20.40 39.21
N THR A 312 11.27 -19.32 39.82
CA THR A 312 12.09 -19.42 41.03
C THR A 312 11.19 -19.43 42.27
N ARG A 313 11.09 -20.58 42.94
CA ARG A 313 10.66 -20.58 44.35
C ARG A 313 11.70 -19.82 45.15
N PHE A 314 11.30 -18.74 45.79
CA PHE A 314 12.15 -17.99 46.69
C PHE A 314 12.35 -18.79 47.99
N SER A 315 13.28 -19.74 47.95
CA SER A 315 13.79 -20.61 49.05
C SER A 315 13.03 -21.92 49.36
N ASP A 316 13.79 -22.91 49.84
CA ASP A 316 13.33 -24.08 50.61
C ASP A 316 12.77 -23.69 52.01
N ALA A 317 12.60 -22.39 52.30
CA ALA A 317 12.21 -21.86 53.60
C ALA A 317 10.74 -21.41 53.66
N GLU A 318 9.84 -22.08 52.93
CA GLU A 318 8.37 -21.94 53.08
C GLU A 318 7.85 -22.27 54.49
N HIS A 319 8.72 -22.59 55.45
CA HIS A 319 8.30 -22.92 56.82
C HIS A 319 8.29 -21.73 57.78
N HIS A 320 8.68 -20.50 57.38
CA HIS A 320 8.84 -19.39 58.34
C HIS A 320 8.42 -17.97 57.89
N LEU A 321 7.73 -17.76 56.76
CA LEU A 321 7.21 -16.43 56.40
C LEU A 321 5.74 -16.27 56.82
N PRO A 322 5.33 -15.13 57.42
CA PRO A 322 3.93 -14.82 57.69
C PRO A 322 3.05 -14.76 56.43
N ASP A 323 1.75 -15.05 56.55
CA ASP A 323 0.78 -15.07 55.43
C ASP A 323 0.55 -13.71 54.74
N ASP A 324 1.08 -12.61 55.29
CA ASP A 324 0.86 -11.22 54.87
C ASP A 324 2.11 -10.54 54.26
N VAL A 325 3.07 -11.34 53.78
CA VAL A 325 4.27 -10.86 53.09
C VAL A 325 4.00 -10.66 51.59
N ALA A 326 4.17 -9.43 51.08
CA ALA A 326 4.12 -9.10 49.66
C ALA A 326 5.51 -9.18 49.01
N PHE A 327 5.59 -9.49 47.72
CA PHE A 327 6.86 -9.56 47.00
C PHE A 327 6.90 -8.53 45.87
N HIS A 328 8.02 -7.81 45.77
CA HIS A 328 8.28 -6.84 44.71
C HIS A 328 9.55 -7.25 43.96
N ALA A 329 9.57 -7.10 42.64
CA ALA A 329 10.75 -7.41 41.83
C ALA A 329 11.16 -6.20 40.99
N THR A 330 12.46 -5.99 40.89
CA THR A 330 13.09 -5.06 39.95
C THR A 330 14.17 -5.80 39.18
N ALA A 331 14.36 -5.48 37.90
CA ALA A 331 15.41 -6.07 37.09
C ALA A 331 16.16 -4.99 36.34
N VAL A 332 17.47 -5.16 36.23
CA VAL A 332 18.34 -4.29 35.44
C VAL A 332 19.22 -5.15 34.54
N ASN A 333 19.39 -4.71 33.30
CA ASN A 333 20.32 -5.33 32.37
C ASN A 333 21.76 -5.06 32.84
N GLU A 334 22.60 -6.10 32.88
CA GLU A 334 23.99 -5.95 33.33
C GLU A 334 24.88 -5.20 32.33
N ALA A 335 24.51 -5.20 31.04
CA ALA A 335 25.30 -4.57 29.99
C ALA A 335 25.23 -3.03 30.03
N ASP A 336 24.04 -2.47 30.25
CA ASP A 336 23.77 -1.02 30.16
C ASP A 336 23.13 -0.42 31.42
N ARG A 337 22.82 -1.25 32.43
CA ARG A 337 22.13 -0.89 33.68
C ARG A 337 20.72 -0.34 33.49
N GLN A 338 20.11 -0.51 32.32
CA GLN A 338 18.73 -0.08 32.09
C GLN A 338 17.74 -1.00 32.82
N PRO A 339 16.64 -0.45 33.37
CA PRO A 339 15.56 -1.25 33.92
C PRO A 339 15.00 -2.21 32.86
N THR A 340 14.64 -3.41 33.28
CA THR A 340 14.01 -4.39 32.40
C THR A 340 12.71 -4.90 33.02
N PRO A 341 11.65 -5.15 32.23
CA PRO A 341 10.38 -5.60 32.80
C PRO A 341 10.56 -6.87 33.62
N VAL A 342 10.03 -6.87 34.84
CA VAL A 342 9.97 -8.06 35.69
C VAL A 342 8.75 -7.98 36.59
N ARG A 343 8.09 -9.10 36.81
CA ARG A 343 6.92 -9.18 37.69
C ARG A 343 6.96 -10.43 38.53
N ILE A 344 6.34 -10.35 39.72
CA ILE A 344 5.98 -11.52 40.51
C ILE A 344 4.49 -11.82 40.35
N VAL A 345 4.17 -13.05 39.98
CA VAL A 345 2.82 -13.56 39.79
C VAL A 345 2.55 -14.60 40.87
N GLY A 346 1.49 -14.42 41.66
CA GLY A 346 1.07 -15.40 42.66
C GLY A 346 0.49 -16.64 41.98
N THR A 347 0.96 -17.83 42.34
CA THR A 347 0.42 -19.11 41.87
C THR A 347 0.04 -20.01 43.04
N SER A 348 -0.71 -21.09 42.79
CA SER A 348 -1.03 -22.08 43.83
C SER A 348 0.19 -22.86 44.34
N ALA A 349 1.36 -22.71 43.69
CA ALA A 349 2.64 -23.30 44.08
C ALA A 349 3.63 -22.26 44.66
N GLY A 350 3.16 -21.03 44.92
CA GLY A 350 3.96 -19.91 45.42
C GLY A 350 4.13 -18.77 44.40
N PRO A 351 4.78 -17.66 44.78
CA PRO A 351 5.08 -16.54 43.88
C PRO A 351 6.11 -16.90 42.79
N VAL A 352 5.89 -16.45 41.56
CA VAL A 352 6.67 -16.75 40.35
C VAL A 352 7.19 -15.49 39.67
N LEU A 353 8.44 -15.50 39.20
CA LEU A 353 9.06 -14.37 38.51
C LEU A 353 8.85 -14.45 36.98
N VAL A 354 8.41 -13.37 36.34
CA VAL A 354 8.21 -13.28 34.89
C VAL A 354 9.02 -12.13 34.35
N THR A 355 9.86 -12.36 33.33
CA THR A 355 10.68 -11.33 32.69
C THR A 355 10.95 -11.67 31.22
N PRO A 356 11.09 -10.68 30.32
CA PRO A 356 11.45 -10.94 28.92
C PRO A 356 12.82 -11.62 28.80
N LEU A 357 13.04 -12.44 27.77
CA LEU A 357 14.41 -12.87 27.46
C LEU A 357 15.18 -11.66 26.89
N THR A 358 16.39 -11.42 27.38
CA THR A 358 17.33 -10.49 26.71
C THR A 358 18.58 -11.25 26.34
N PRO A 359 19.32 -10.81 25.31
CA PRO A 359 20.62 -11.41 24.97
C PRO A 359 21.69 -11.18 26.06
N PHE A 360 21.43 -10.30 27.01
CA PHE A 360 22.33 -9.97 28.11
C PHE A 360 21.82 -10.54 29.44
N ALA A 361 22.75 -10.74 30.37
CA ALA A 361 22.40 -11.09 31.74
C ALA A 361 21.65 -9.94 32.42
N LYS A 362 20.71 -10.26 33.30
CA LYS A 362 20.00 -9.27 34.13
C LYS A 362 20.21 -9.58 35.59
N THR A 363 20.45 -8.54 36.38
CA THR A 363 20.35 -8.64 37.83
C THR A 363 18.90 -8.38 38.22
N VAL A 364 18.23 -9.38 38.79
CA VAL A 364 16.90 -9.25 39.39
C VAL A 364 17.03 -9.16 40.89
N THR A 365 16.40 -8.15 41.48
CA THR A 365 16.23 -8.00 42.93
C THR A 365 14.78 -8.28 43.28
N VAL A 366 14.56 -9.17 44.25
CA VAL A 366 13.24 -9.48 44.79
C VAL A 366 13.20 -9.14 46.27
N ASP A 367 12.33 -8.22 46.62
CA ASP A 367 12.11 -7.75 47.98
C ASP A 367 10.84 -8.37 48.56
N ALA A 368 10.97 -9.02 49.72
CA ALA A 368 9.86 -9.43 50.57
C ALA A 368 9.50 -8.27 51.51
N LEU A 369 8.24 -7.87 51.50
CA LEU A 369 7.69 -6.70 52.17
C LEU A 369 6.65 -7.15 53.19
N HIS A 370 6.72 -6.66 54.43
CA HIS A 370 5.67 -6.84 55.43
C HIS A 370 5.34 -5.46 56.02
N ASP A 371 4.07 -5.08 56.03
CA ASP A 371 3.60 -3.72 56.36
C ASP A 371 4.34 -2.59 55.61
N GLY A 372 4.70 -2.85 54.34
CA GLY A 372 5.39 -1.88 53.47
C GLY A 372 6.88 -1.68 53.76
N ALA A 373 7.46 -2.42 54.71
CA ALA A 373 8.90 -2.43 54.97
C ALA A 373 9.56 -3.68 54.37
N THR A 374 10.70 -3.50 53.69
CA THR A 374 11.49 -4.63 53.18
C THR A 374 12.07 -5.42 54.33
N ILE A 375 11.61 -6.65 54.50
CA ILE A 375 12.05 -7.57 55.56
C ILE A 375 13.13 -8.54 55.06
N ALA A 376 13.22 -8.77 53.74
CA ALA A 376 14.29 -9.54 53.11
C ALA A 376 14.42 -9.16 51.62
N SER A 377 15.63 -9.30 51.07
CA SER A 377 15.92 -9.09 49.66
C SER A 377 16.74 -10.25 49.12
N ALA A 378 16.41 -10.70 47.91
CA ALA A 378 17.15 -11.73 47.19
C ALA A 378 17.60 -11.18 45.84
N HIS A 379 18.86 -11.43 45.48
CA HIS A 379 19.43 -10.97 44.22
C HIS A 379 19.81 -12.17 43.37
N PHE A 380 19.37 -12.16 42.12
CA PHE A 380 19.59 -13.22 41.14
C PHE A 380 20.23 -12.61 39.91
N VAL A 381 21.19 -13.30 39.31
CA VAL A 381 21.67 -12.97 37.96
C VAL A 381 21.05 -14.01 37.03
N LEU A 382 20.15 -13.54 36.18
CA LEU A 382 19.51 -14.35 35.14
C LEU A 382 20.31 -14.18 33.86
N THR A 383 21.02 -15.22 33.45
CA THR A 383 21.67 -15.29 32.13
C THR A 383 20.71 -15.90 31.12
N PRO A 384 20.85 -15.62 29.82
CA PRO A 384 20.00 -16.23 28.79
C PRO A 384 19.93 -17.76 28.93
N ASP A 385 21.09 -18.39 29.15
CA ASP A 385 21.21 -19.84 29.35
C ASP A 385 20.55 -20.33 30.65
N SER A 386 20.61 -19.56 31.74
CA SER A 386 20.02 -19.98 33.02
C SER A 386 18.50 -19.88 33.00
N VAL A 387 17.95 -18.90 32.29
CA VAL A 387 16.51 -18.75 32.05
C VAL A 387 15.98 -19.90 31.18
N ALA A 388 16.70 -20.25 30.10
CA ALA A 388 16.34 -21.36 29.23
C ALA A 388 16.40 -22.71 29.97
N GLU A 389 17.45 -22.95 30.76
CA GLU A 389 17.63 -24.20 31.50
C GLU A 389 16.60 -24.37 32.63
N GLN A 390 16.29 -23.31 33.39
CA GLN A 390 15.26 -23.37 34.43
C GLN A 390 13.87 -23.61 33.80
N SER A 391 13.55 -22.92 32.71
CA SER A 391 12.31 -23.15 31.94
C SER A 391 12.19 -24.62 31.49
N ARG A 392 13.29 -25.21 31.01
CA ARG A 392 13.38 -26.63 30.60
C ARG A 392 13.18 -27.61 31.77
N GLN A 393 13.80 -27.36 32.92
CA GLN A 393 13.65 -28.20 34.12
C GLN A 393 12.23 -28.20 34.69
N HIS A 394 11.50 -27.09 34.59
CA HIS A 394 10.11 -27.02 35.01
C HIS A 394 9.15 -27.76 34.06
N LEU A 395 9.47 -27.80 32.76
CA LEU A 395 8.78 -28.65 31.79
C LEU A 395 8.92 -30.14 32.13
N GLU A 396 10.13 -30.56 32.52
CA GLU A 396 10.41 -31.94 32.94
C GLU A 396 9.73 -32.32 34.28
N ALA A 397 9.45 -31.33 35.14
CA ALA A 397 8.77 -31.52 36.42
C ALA A 397 7.23 -31.61 36.32
N ASN A 398 6.66 -31.40 35.13
CA ASN A 398 5.22 -31.51 34.84
C ASN A 398 4.33 -30.60 35.71
N ASP A 399 4.81 -29.37 35.98
CA ASP A 399 4.05 -28.35 36.70
C ASP A 399 2.98 -27.73 35.77
N SER A 400 1.71 -28.00 36.06
CA SER A 400 0.57 -27.61 35.22
C SER A 400 0.41 -26.09 35.05
N ILE A 401 0.94 -25.27 35.96
CA ILE A 401 0.85 -23.80 35.86
C ILE A 401 2.04 -23.24 35.07
N ALA A 402 3.21 -23.87 35.15
CA ALA A 402 4.36 -23.57 34.28
C ALA A 402 4.03 -23.79 32.80
N GLN A 403 3.32 -24.89 32.53
CA GLN A 403 2.85 -25.21 31.18
C GLN A 403 1.82 -24.19 30.67
N GLY A 404 0.91 -23.71 31.54
CA GLY A 404 -0.07 -22.68 31.19
C GLY A 404 0.52 -21.28 30.90
N ILE A 405 1.79 -21.02 31.22
CA ILE A 405 2.48 -19.76 30.94
C ILE A 405 3.49 -19.90 29.79
N ILE A 406 3.85 -21.13 29.36
CA ILE A 406 4.91 -21.43 28.39
C ILE A 406 4.36 -22.22 27.17
N HIS A 407 3.40 -21.66 26.44
CA HIS A 407 2.96 -22.25 25.16
C HIS A 407 3.11 -21.29 23.97
N CYS A 408 4.37 -20.96 23.63
CA CYS A 408 4.69 -20.24 22.39
C CYS A 408 5.39 -21.09 21.31
N ASP A 409 5.90 -22.30 21.61
CA ASP A 409 6.87 -22.97 20.72
C ASP A 409 6.49 -24.34 20.13
N ASP A 410 5.34 -24.94 20.47
CA ASP A 410 4.88 -26.20 19.83
C ASP A 410 3.65 -25.98 18.91
N GLY A 411 3.49 -26.83 17.90
CA GLY A 411 2.38 -26.77 16.94
C GLY A 411 1.01 -26.77 17.63
N PHE A 412 -0.01 -26.17 16.99
CA PHE A 412 -1.37 -25.97 17.54
C PHE A 412 -1.85 -27.15 18.42
N THR A 413 -1.79 -26.98 19.74
CA THR A 413 -2.52 -27.85 20.67
C THR A 413 -3.79 -27.15 21.15
N ALA A 414 -4.70 -27.96 21.67
CA ALA A 414 -5.95 -27.54 22.26
C ALA A 414 -5.73 -26.51 23.40
N GLY A 415 -6.02 -25.22 23.18
CA GLY A 415 -5.90 -24.17 24.21
C GLY A 415 -4.74 -23.17 24.03
N ASP A 416 -3.91 -23.30 22.99
CA ASP A 416 -2.78 -22.39 22.73
C ASP A 416 -3.24 -21.02 22.20
N ILE A 417 -3.28 -20.02 23.08
CA ILE A 417 -3.78 -18.68 22.75
C ILE A 417 -2.63 -17.78 22.28
N ARG A 418 -2.74 -17.26 21.06
CA ARG A 418 -1.71 -16.40 20.46
C ARG A 418 -2.20 -14.99 20.26
N VAL A 419 -1.41 -14.02 20.71
CA VAL A 419 -1.61 -12.59 20.43
C VAL A 419 -0.71 -12.22 19.26
N HIS A 420 -1.28 -11.68 18.19
CA HIS A 420 -0.56 -11.27 17.00
C HIS A 420 -0.78 -9.78 16.77
N LEU A 421 0.29 -9.03 16.57
CA LEU A 421 0.22 -7.62 16.19
C LEU A 421 0.15 -7.51 14.66
N GLU A 422 -0.75 -6.68 14.16
CA GLU A 422 -0.95 -6.44 12.73
C GLU A 422 -0.37 -5.09 12.30
N SER A 423 -0.62 -4.02 13.06
CA SER A 423 -0.12 -2.69 12.71
C SER A 423 0.08 -1.80 13.93
N VAL A 424 0.93 -0.78 13.78
CA VAL A 424 1.09 0.29 14.76
C VAL A 424 1.05 1.63 14.03
N VAL A 425 0.16 2.51 14.48
CA VAL A 425 -0.12 3.80 13.86
C VAL A 425 0.15 4.91 14.87
N GLU A 426 0.95 5.91 14.48
CA GLU A 426 1.22 7.06 15.34
C GLU A 426 0.03 8.04 15.33
N ASP A 427 -0.56 8.29 16.50
CA ASP A 427 -1.62 9.28 16.73
C ASP A 427 -1.04 10.51 17.44
N LYS A 428 -0.26 11.29 16.68
CA LYS A 428 0.50 12.46 17.17
C LYS A 428 -0.32 13.42 18.03
N PRO A 429 -1.56 13.82 17.66
CA PRO A 429 -2.33 14.78 18.45
C PRO A 429 -2.66 14.28 19.86
N ASN A 430 -2.80 12.97 20.05
CA ASN A 430 -3.07 12.37 21.33
C ASN A 430 -1.80 11.85 22.03
N ALA A 431 -0.62 12.04 21.43
CA ALA A 431 0.65 11.52 21.92
C ALA A 431 0.58 10.02 22.29
N THR A 432 -0.02 9.21 21.41
CA THR A 432 -0.14 7.75 21.58
C THR A 432 0.13 7.02 20.28
N ASN A 433 0.48 5.74 20.38
CA ASN A 433 0.48 4.80 19.26
C ASN A 433 -0.74 3.89 19.37
N ILE A 434 -1.48 3.74 18.27
CA ILE A 434 -2.60 2.79 18.15
C ILE A 434 -2.04 1.49 17.62
N VAL A 435 -2.13 0.43 18.41
CA VAL A 435 -1.65 -0.92 18.09
C VAL A 435 -2.86 -1.79 17.77
N THR A 436 -2.95 -2.30 16.55
CA THR A 436 -3.97 -3.27 16.17
C THR A 436 -3.38 -4.67 16.05
N GLY A 437 -4.21 -5.67 16.33
CA GLY A 437 -3.79 -7.06 16.29
C GLY A 437 -4.97 -8.01 16.38
N HIS A 438 -4.69 -9.30 16.51
CA HIS A 438 -5.72 -10.30 16.81
C HIS A 438 -5.24 -11.35 17.81
N VAL A 439 -6.18 -11.89 18.58
CA VAL A 439 -5.99 -13.02 19.48
C VAL A 439 -6.59 -14.26 18.82
N SER A 440 -5.80 -15.31 18.60
CA SER A 440 -6.23 -16.59 18.04
C SER A 440 -6.36 -17.65 19.15
N ILE A 441 -7.54 -18.26 19.25
CA ILE A 441 -7.93 -19.19 20.32
C ILE A 441 -8.45 -20.50 19.68
N PRO A 442 -7.70 -21.61 19.73
CA PRO A 442 -8.16 -22.92 19.29
C PRO A 442 -9.27 -23.43 20.22
N LEU A 443 -10.39 -23.86 19.65
CA LEU A 443 -11.54 -24.39 20.38
C LEU A 443 -11.60 -25.90 20.24
N VAL A 444 -11.62 -26.60 21.37
CA VAL A 444 -11.81 -28.07 21.42
C VAL A 444 -13.19 -28.39 21.98
N ASP A 445 -13.93 -29.22 21.23
CA ASP A 445 -15.31 -29.61 21.52
C ASP A 445 -16.30 -28.43 21.73
N GLY A 446 -15.95 -27.22 21.26
CA GLY A 446 -16.76 -26.01 21.40
C GLY A 446 -16.66 -25.31 22.75
N HIS A 447 -15.86 -25.82 23.69
CA HIS A 447 -15.56 -25.13 24.94
C HIS A 447 -14.69 -23.88 24.69
N GLY A 448 -14.96 -22.79 25.40
CA GLY A 448 -14.22 -21.52 25.31
C GLY A 448 -14.70 -20.50 24.27
N ALA A 449 -15.65 -20.87 23.41
CA ALA A 449 -16.17 -19.97 22.36
C ALA A 449 -16.86 -18.70 22.90
N HIS A 450 -17.34 -18.75 24.15
CA HIS A 450 -18.06 -17.67 24.81
C HIS A 450 -17.31 -17.08 26.01
N ASP A 451 -16.06 -17.49 26.24
CA ASP A 451 -15.30 -16.97 27.35
C ASP A 451 -15.03 -15.47 27.15
N HIS A 452 -15.16 -14.71 28.23
CA HIS A 452 -14.95 -13.27 28.19
C HIS A 452 -13.44 -13.00 28.09
N LEU A 453 -13.05 -12.31 27.02
CA LEU A 453 -11.67 -11.90 26.75
C LEU A 453 -11.57 -10.38 26.97
N GLU A 454 -10.51 -9.96 27.65
CA GLU A 454 -10.06 -8.58 27.74
C GLU A 454 -8.64 -8.47 27.18
N VAL A 455 -8.37 -7.45 26.36
CA VAL A 455 -6.99 -7.14 25.97
C VAL A 455 -6.53 -5.96 26.80
N VAL A 456 -5.37 -6.08 27.44
CA VAL A 456 -4.83 -5.06 28.35
C VAL A 456 -3.44 -4.67 27.87
N ALA A 457 -3.21 -3.38 27.64
CA ALA A 457 -1.88 -2.85 27.35
C ALA A 457 -1.22 -2.39 28.67
N LEU A 458 -0.02 -2.88 28.93
CA LEU A 458 0.79 -2.55 30.11
C LEU A 458 2.12 -1.91 29.69
N ASP A 459 2.65 -0.98 30.48
CA ASP A 459 3.98 -0.42 30.31
C ASP A 459 5.10 -1.39 30.74
N GLY A 460 6.36 -0.97 30.58
CA GLY A 460 7.53 -1.76 30.98
C GLY A 460 7.65 -2.05 32.49
N GLU A 461 6.88 -1.35 33.33
CA GLU A 461 6.78 -1.58 34.77
C GLU A 461 5.56 -2.46 35.13
N GLY A 462 4.75 -2.84 34.14
CA GLY A 462 3.54 -3.66 34.32
C GLY A 462 2.32 -2.86 34.78
N ASN A 463 2.38 -1.53 34.77
CA ASN A 463 1.21 -0.69 35.01
C ASN A 463 0.35 -0.66 33.76
N ARG A 464 -0.98 -0.61 33.91
CA ARG A 464 -1.85 -0.36 32.77
C ARG A 464 -1.52 1.00 32.18
N PHE A 465 -1.46 1.09 30.85
CA PHE A 465 -1.50 2.39 30.21
C PHE A 465 -2.84 3.05 30.53
N ASP A 466 -2.82 4.07 31.37
CA ASP A 466 -3.99 4.86 31.72
C ASP A 466 -3.99 6.13 30.88
N PHE A 467 -4.85 6.15 29.86
CA PHE A 467 -5.11 7.34 29.05
C PHE A 467 -6.41 8.06 29.48
N GLY A 468 -6.91 7.80 30.70
CA GLY A 468 -8.08 8.47 31.29
C GLY A 468 -7.84 9.97 31.59
N PRO A 469 -8.76 10.64 32.30
CA PRO A 469 -10.06 11.13 31.84
C PRO A 469 -10.10 12.67 31.72
N ASP A 470 -9.22 13.30 30.92
CA ASP A 470 -9.32 14.74 30.61
C ASP A 470 -10.43 15.06 29.56
N GLY A 471 -11.60 14.43 29.69
CA GLY A 471 -12.85 14.95 29.11
C GLY A 471 -13.38 14.32 27.81
N ASN A 472 -12.98 13.11 27.41
CA ASN A 472 -13.67 12.40 26.34
C ASN A 472 -13.98 10.95 26.73
N ALA A 473 -15.25 10.66 27.05
CA ALA A 473 -15.73 9.38 27.59
C ALA A 473 -15.71 8.19 26.60
N THR A 474 -14.95 8.29 25.50
CA THR A 474 -14.93 7.33 24.39
C THR A 474 -13.65 6.48 24.31
N LEU A 475 -12.56 6.88 24.99
CA LEU A 475 -11.28 6.17 24.92
C LEU A 475 -11.27 5.02 25.94
N ARG A 476 -11.46 3.79 25.46
CA ARG A 476 -11.32 2.56 26.25
C ARG A 476 -9.86 2.10 26.22
N ASP A 477 -9.41 1.40 27.28
CA ASP A 477 -8.10 0.73 27.36
C ASP A 477 -7.82 -0.17 26.14
N TRP A 478 -8.88 -0.81 25.62
CA TRP A 478 -8.88 -1.57 24.38
C TRP A 478 -10.25 -1.56 23.70
N VAL A 479 -10.23 -1.86 22.41
CA VAL A 479 -11.42 -1.96 21.56
C VAL A 479 -11.42 -3.31 20.87
N CYS A 480 -12.51 -4.08 21.02
CA CYS A 480 -12.77 -5.24 20.19
C CYS A 480 -13.26 -4.77 18.81
N MET A 481 -12.44 -5.00 17.79
CA MET A 481 -12.67 -4.60 16.40
C MET A 481 -13.41 -5.70 15.62
N GLY A 482 -13.30 -6.95 16.08
CA GLY A 482 -14.04 -8.09 15.55
C GLY A 482 -13.84 -9.32 16.43
N ASP A 483 -14.85 -10.18 16.50
CA ASP A 483 -14.79 -11.45 17.23
C ASP A 483 -15.46 -12.53 16.39
N ARG A 484 -14.71 -13.55 16.02
CA ARG A 484 -15.04 -14.39 14.89
C ARG A 484 -14.62 -15.84 15.17
N VAL A 485 -15.47 -16.83 14.89
CA VAL A 485 -15.12 -18.26 15.02
C VAL A 485 -15.19 -18.95 13.66
N ALA A 486 -14.09 -19.53 13.19
CA ALA A 486 -14.02 -20.23 11.90
C ALA A 486 -13.50 -21.66 12.07
N GLU A 487 -13.82 -22.56 11.14
CA GLU A 487 -13.09 -23.84 11.04
C GLU A 487 -11.64 -23.57 10.62
N SER A 488 -10.71 -24.32 11.21
CA SER A 488 -9.30 -24.25 10.85
C SER A 488 -9.12 -24.75 9.42
N PRO A 489 -8.44 -24.00 8.54
CA PRO A 489 -8.13 -24.45 7.19
C PRO A 489 -7.11 -25.60 7.17
N VAL A 490 -6.40 -25.81 8.28
CA VAL A 490 -5.31 -26.80 8.39
C VAL A 490 -5.77 -28.09 9.08
N ALA A 491 -6.85 -28.05 9.86
CA ALA A 491 -7.35 -29.21 10.61
C ALA A 491 -8.88 -29.28 10.61
N ALA A 492 -9.44 -30.26 9.89
CA ALA A 492 -10.87 -30.51 9.86
C ALA A 492 -11.41 -30.84 11.26
N GLY A 493 -12.47 -30.16 11.68
CA GLY A 493 -13.09 -30.32 13.00
C GLY A 493 -12.52 -29.42 14.10
N LEU A 494 -11.35 -28.79 13.89
CA LEU A 494 -10.83 -27.75 14.79
C LEU A 494 -11.48 -26.41 14.45
N LYS A 495 -12.01 -25.69 15.44
CA LYS A 495 -12.48 -24.30 15.28
C LYS A 495 -11.49 -23.35 15.92
N ILE A 496 -11.32 -22.15 15.35
CA ILE A 496 -10.47 -21.10 15.89
C ILE A 496 -11.34 -19.86 16.09
N ARG A 497 -11.37 -19.33 17.31
CA ARG A 497 -11.89 -17.99 17.61
C ARG A 497 -10.77 -16.98 17.41
N THR A 498 -10.95 -16.02 16.52
CA THR A 498 -10.06 -14.88 16.30
C THR A 498 -10.75 -13.61 16.79
N VAL A 499 -10.14 -12.92 17.75
CA VAL A 499 -10.60 -11.62 18.27
C VAL A 499 -9.63 -10.54 17.81
N THR A 500 -10.04 -9.71 16.85
CA THR A 500 -9.28 -8.54 16.43
C THR A 500 -9.44 -7.42 17.46
N PHE A 501 -8.34 -6.84 17.90
CA PHE A 501 -8.29 -5.80 18.91
C PHE A 501 -7.53 -4.55 18.44
N SER A 502 -7.80 -3.45 19.11
CA SER A 502 -7.03 -2.21 19.05
C SER A 502 -6.76 -1.72 20.47
N VAL A 503 -5.52 -1.35 20.77
CA VAL A 503 -5.06 -0.84 22.07
C VAL A 503 -4.18 0.39 21.86
N ARG A 504 -4.07 1.24 22.88
CA ARG A 504 -3.16 2.38 22.86
C ARG A 504 -1.93 2.09 23.73
N VAL A 505 -0.78 2.58 23.28
CA VAL A 505 0.48 2.56 24.03
C VAL A 505 1.15 3.93 23.94
N ALA A 506 1.96 4.28 24.94
CA ALA A 506 2.70 5.54 24.91
C ALA A 506 3.82 5.49 23.85
N PRO A 507 4.17 6.62 23.20
CA PRO A 507 5.34 6.69 22.34
C PRO A 507 6.62 6.53 23.18
N GLY A 508 7.63 5.87 22.63
CA GLY A 508 8.92 5.69 23.31
C GLY A 508 8.82 4.85 24.59
N SER A 509 7.88 3.90 24.67
CA SER A 509 7.78 2.99 25.81
C SER A 509 7.83 1.52 25.37
N ALA A 510 8.36 0.67 26.26
CA ALA A 510 8.10 -0.76 26.18
C ALA A 510 6.63 -1.05 26.52
N ALA A 511 6.05 -2.06 25.89
CA ALA A 511 4.68 -2.45 26.19
C ALA A 511 4.47 -3.97 26.16
N ILE A 512 3.48 -4.40 26.94
CA ILE A 512 2.98 -5.77 27.00
C ILE A 512 1.50 -5.75 26.64
N ILE A 513 1.11 -6.47 25.60
CA ILE A 513 -0.28 -6.66 25.19
C ILE A 513 -0.76 -8.01 25.73
N TRP A 514 -1.60 -7.96 26.75
CA TRP A 514 -2.05 -9.13 27.50
C TRP A 514 -3.50 -9.48 27.15
N ALA A 515 -3.72 -10.63 26.52
CA ALA A 515 -5.02 -11.26 26.35
C ALA A 515 -5.41 -12.00 27.64
N HIS A 516 -6.30 -11.39 28.41
CA HIS A 516 -6.73 -11.83 29.73
C HIS A 516 -8.14 -12.45 29.68
N PHE A 517 -8.28 -13.66 30.23
CA PHE A 517 -9.53 -14.37 30.46
C PHE A 517 -9.81 -14.43 31.96
N PRO A 518 -10.60 -13.49 32.53
CA PRO A 518 -10.79 -13.39 33.98
C PRO A 518 -11.33 -14.67 34.61
N GLN A 519 -12.18 -15.41 33.89
CA GLN A 519 -12.81 -16.62 34.38
C GLN A 519 -11.95 -17.87 34.18
N GLN A 520 -10.95 -17.82 33.30
CA GLN A 520 -10.04 -18.93 33.01
C GLN A 520 -8.60 -18.42 32.83
N PRO A 521 -7.91 -17.99 33.90
CA PRO A 521 -6.59 -17.36 33.78
C PRO A 521 -5.50 -18.25 33.18
N ALA A 522 -5.69 -19.57 33.17
CA ALA A 522 -4.83 -20.53 32.50
C ALA A 522 -4.84 -20.39 30.96
N ASN A 523 -5.83 -19.69 30.41
CA ASN A 523 -5.99 -19.42 28.98
C ASN A 523 -5.46 -18.02 28.61
N ASN A 524 -4.68 -17.35 29.46
CA ASN A 524 -4.13 -16.05 29.10
C ASN A 524 -3.01 -16.18 28.06
N GLY A 525 -2.91 -15.21 27.14
CA GLY A 525 -1.79 -15.07 26.21
C GLY A 525 -1.26 -13.66 26.23
N PHE A 526 -0.03 -13.42 25.77
CA PHE A 526 0.48 -12.05 25.65
C PHE A 526 1.57 -11.93 24.58
N GLU A 527 1.79 -10.71 24.14
CA GLU A 527 2.91 -10.31 23.30
C GLU A 527 3.61 -9.11 23.97
N ALA A 528 4.95 -9.07 23.97
CA ALA A 528 5.71 -7.98 24.57
C ALA A 528 6.76 -7.44 23.59
N PHE A 529 6.97 -6.14 23.61
CA PHE A 529 7.97 -5.46 22.79
C PHE A 529 8.67 -4.35 23.59
N ASP A 530 9.95 -4.18 23.33
CA ASP A 530 10.74 -3.08 23.87
C ASP A 530 10.50 -1.77 23.10
N GLU A 531 11.03 -0.68 23.64
CA GLU A 531 10.94 0.66 23.06
C GLU A 531 11.51 0.69 21.63
N GLU A 532 12.68 0.07 21.40
CA GLU A 532 13.35 0.09 20.10
C GLU A 532 12.53 -0.62 19.01
N THR A 533 11.89 -1.74 19.34
CA THR A 533 11.03 -2.50 18.44
C THR A 533 9.78 -1.71 18.06
N LEU A 534 9.10 -1.11 19.05
CA LEU A 534 7.95 -0.24 18.81
C LEU A 534 8.33 0.93 17.89
N ASP A 535 9.45 1.58 18.17
CA ASP A 535 9.99 2.68 17.39
C ASP A 535 10.27 2.29 15.93
N LYS A 536 10.82 1.09 15.70
CA LYS A 536 11.08 0.57 14.35
C LYS A 536 9.79 0.36 13.58
N ILE A 537 8.76 -0.21 14.21
CA ILE A 537 7.45 -0.44 13.58
C ILE A 537 6.78 0.90 13.25
N VAL A 538 6.78 1.84 14.20
CA VAL A 538 6.22 3.19 14.00
C VAL A 538 6.96 3.93 12.87
N LYS A 539 8.30 3.87 12.82
CA LYS A 539 9.09 4.48 11.73
C LYS A 539 8.79 3.83 10.38
N ALA A 540 8.65 2.50 10.33
CA ALA A 540 8.30 1.79 9.10
C ALA A 540 6.89 2.17 8.61
N TRP A 541 5.93 2.30 9.51
CA TRP A 541 4.59 2.80 9.23
C TRP A 541 4.63 4.24 8.72
N ASN A 542 5.22 5.15 9.50
CA ASN A 542 5.32 6.56 9.15
C ASN A 542 5.95 6.75 7.78
N LYS A 543 7.01 5.99 7.45
CA LYS A 543 7.62 6.05 6.13
C LYS A 543 6.63 5.73 5.00
N ARG A 544 5.67 4.83 5.20
CA ARG A 544 4.64 4.49 4.18
C ARG A 544 3.50 5.50 4.16
N THR A 545 3.16 6.08 5.30
CA THR A 545 1.94 6.89 5.46
C THR A 545 2.18 8.40 5.53
N GLN A 546 3.45 8.81 5.46
CA GLN A 546 3.86 10.20 5.53
C GLN A 546 3.28 10.98 4.35
N PRO A 547 2.57 12.09 4.59
CA PRO A 547 2.11 12.95 3.51
C PRO A 547 3.28 13.51 2.69
N ALA A 548 3.14 13.53 1.36
CA ALA A 548 4.17 14.02 0.44
C ALA A 548 4.68 15.43 0.78
N TYR A 549 3.83 16.32 1.30
CA TYR A 549 4.23 17.67 1.67
C TYR A 549 5.23 17.73 2.85
N THR A 550 5.37 16.64 3.61
CA THR A 550 6.34 16.52 4.70
C THR A 550 7.55 15.65 4.34
N ASP A 551 7.66 15.18 3.10
CA ASP A 551 8.72 14.27 2.67
C ASP A 551 10.05 15.03 2.49
N ASP A 552 11.05 14.67 3.29
CA ASP A 552 12.38 15.26 3.25
C ASP A 552 13.16 14.89 1.97
N ASP A 553 12.79 13.81 1.29
CA ASP A 553 13.45 13.34 0.07
C ASP A 553 12.83 13.95 -1.22
N TYR A 554 11.85 14.87 -1.08
CA TYR A 554 11.15 15.48 -2.21
C TYR A 554 12.06 16.27 -3.17
N ASP A 555 12.95 17.14 -2.66
CA ASP A 555 13.85 17.93 -3.54
C ASP A 555 14.70 17.01 -4.43
N THR A 556 15.16 15.88 -3.86
CA THR A 556 15.94 14.87 -4.57
C THR A 556 15.08 14.15 -5.62
N TRP A 557 13.86 13.74 -5.24
CA TRP A 557 12.90 13.15 -6.19
C TRP A 557 12.65 14.07 -7.37
N PHE A 558 12.27 15.31 -7.10
CA PHE A 558 11.90 16.27 -8.14
C PHE A 558 13.04 16.45 -9.13
N ARG A 559 14.27 16.70 -8.66
CA ARG A 559 15.43 16.93 -9.53
C ARG A 559 15.85 15.73 -10.35
N LEU A 560 15.72 14.51 -9.82
CA LEU A 560 16.26 13.29 -10.43
C LEU A 560 15.24 12.50 -11.25
N VAL A 561 13.96 12.60 -10.90
CA VAL A 561 12.89 11.76 -11.43
C VAL A 561 11.86 12.59 -12.20
N HIS A 562 11.41 13.71 -11.62
CA HIS A 562 10.25 14.44 -12.13
C HIS A 562 10.59 15.59 -13.09
N LYS A 563 11.69 16.28 -12.84
CA LYS A 563 12.14 17.42 -13.64
C LYS A 563 12.60 16.96 -15.02
N VAL A 564 12.17 17.69 -16.05
CA VAL A 564 12.55 17.45 -17.44
C VAL A 564 14.06 17.47 -17.64
N ARG A 565 14.56 16.55 -18.46
CA ARG A 565 15.98 16.42 -18.78
C ARG A 565 16.38 17.36 -19.92
N ASP A 566 17.62 17.84 -19.91
CA ASP A 566 18.15 18.72 -20.96
C ASP A 566 18.03 18.12 -22.37
N THR A 567 18.22 16.81 -22.52
CA THR A 567 18.05 16.11 -23.80
C THR A 567 16.62 16.17 -24.31
N GLU A 568 15.64 16.13 -23.40
CA GLU A 568 14.23 16.20 -23.73
C GLU A 568 13.83 17.60 -24.17
N LEU A 569 14.35 18.63 -23.49
CA LEU A 569 14.17 20.03 -23.90
C LEU A 569 14.70 20.30 -25.31
N VAL A 570 15.79 19.63 -25.73
CA VAL A 570 16.30 19.73 -27.10
C VAL A 570 15.29 19.17 -28.11
N TYR A 571 14.67 18.03 -27.81
CA TYR A 571 13.63 17.45 -28.67
C TYR A 571 12.36 18.31 -28.69
N GLN A 572 11.90 18.79 -27.53
CA GLN A 572 10.73 19.66 -27.42
C GLN A 572 10.87 20.94 -28.27
N ARG A 573 12.06 21.55 -28.29
CA ARG A 573 12.37 22.74 -29.12
C ARG A 573 12.32 22.48 -30.63
N GLN A 574 12.45 21.23 -31.05
CA GLN A 574 12.39 20.81 -32.46
C GLN A 574 11.03 20.24 -32.85
N ALA A 575 10.19 19.91 -31.87
CA ALA A 575 8.88 19.34 -32.08
C ALA A 575 7.88 20.42 -32.54
N HIS A 576 6.98 20.01 -33.41
CA HIS A 576 5.90 20.84 -33.94
C HIS A 576 4.56 20.16 -33.69
N PHE A 577 3.60 20.96 -33.27
CA PHE A 577 2.23 20.49 -33.06
C PHE A 577 1.35 20.82 -34.26
N ALA A 578 0.24 20.09 -34.43
CA ALA A 578 -0.74 20.39 -35.47
C ALA A 578 -1.43 21.74 -35.20
N THR A 579 -1.73 21.99 -33.93
CA THR A 579 -2.16 23.30 -33.41
C THR A 579 -1.05 23.85 -32.52
N GLU A 580 -0.55 25.03 -32.84
CA GLU A 580 0.51 25.68 -32.06
C GLU A 580 -0.07 26.94 -31.39
N PRO A 581 -0.78 26.80 -30.25
CA PRO A 581 -1.39 27.92 -29.55
C PRO A 581 -0.34 28.90 -29.03
N THR A 582 -0.63 30.18 -29.02
CA THR A 582 0.22 31.21 -28.40
C THR A 582 -0.20 31.45 -26.97
N PHE A 583 0.73 31.44 -26.02
CA PHE A 583 0.45 31.70 -24.59
C PHE A 583 0.84 33.13 -24.19
N SER A 584 -0.10 33.91 -23.68
CA SER A 584 0.18 35.20 -23.03
C SER A 584 0.39 35.00 -21.54
N VAL A 585 1.64 35.10 -21.08
CA VAL A 585 1.98 35.02 -19.65
C VAL A 585 1.81 36.41 -19.04
N ILE A 586 0.86 36.57 -18.13
CA ILE A 586 0.52 37.84 -17.48
C ILE A 586 1.14 37.88 -16.09
N VAL A 587 1.92 38.93 -15.82
CA VAL A 587 2.63 39.09 -14.55
C VAL A 587 2.45 40.51 -14.00
N PRO A 588 1.60 40.70 -12.98
CA PRO A 588 1.55 41.93 -12.19
C PRO A 588 2.84 42.13 -11.38
N VAL A 589 3.61 43.16 -11.69
CA VAL A 589 4.92 43.43 -11.07
C VAL A 589 4.78 44.56 -10.03
N TYR A 590 4.84 44.22 -8.74
CA TYR A 590 4.74 45.20 -7.65
C TYR A 590 5.90 45.11 -6.64
N ARG A 591 6.81 46.10 -6.66
CA ARG A 591 7.97 46.23 -5.77
C ARG A 591 8.78 44.93 -5.67
N THR A 592 8.87 44.22 -6.79
CA THR A 592 9.50 42.91 -6.87
C THR A 592 11.02 43.03 -6.68
N PRO A 593 11.63 42.23 -5.78
CA PRO A 593 13.07 42.16 -5.67
C PRO A 593 13.71 41.79 -7.01
N ILE A 594 14.80 42.46 -7.39
CA ILE A 594 15.39 42.36 -8.74
C ILE A 594 15.85 40.94 -9.07
N GLU A 595 16.38 40.23 -8.08
CA GLU A 595 16.80 38.84 -8.19
C GLU A 595 15.63 37.89 -8.48
N TYR A 596 14.48 38.12 -7.86
CA TYR A 596 13.29 37.30 -8.06
C TYR A 596 12.63 37.62 -9.41
N PHE A 597 12.55 38.91 -9.76
CA PHE A 597 12.10 39.35 -11.07
C PHE A 597 12.93 38.73 -12.20
N ARG A 598 14.26 38.73 -12.09
CA ARG A 598 15.16 38.11 -13.08
C ARG A 598 14.91 36.62 -13.21
N ALA A 599 14.85 35.89 -12.09
CA ALA A 599 14.59 34.46 -12.10
C ALA A 599 13.24 34.12 -12.74
N MET A 600 12.20 34.91 -12.45
CA MET A 600 10.87 34.78 -13.05
C MET A 600 10.93 34.96 -14.57
N VAL A 601 11.46 36.09 -15.06
CA VAL A 601 11.54 36.37 -16.51
C VAL A 601 12.42 35.34 -17.22
N ASP A 602 13.56 34.98 -16.65
CA ASP A 602 14.47 33.97 -17.20
C ASP A 602 13.78 32.59 -17.32
N SER A 603 12.87 32.24 -16.40
CA SER A 603 12.10 30.98 -16.46
C SER A 603 11.10 30.94 -17.62
N VAL A 604 10.48 32.08 -17.96
CA VAL A 604 9.61 32.21 -19.13
C VAL A 604 10.44 32.21 -20.42
N MET A 605 11.60 32.85 -20.42
CA MET A 605 12.53 32.82 -21.55
C MET A 605 13.08 31.41 -21.83
N ALA A 606 13.23 30.58 -20.79
CA ALA A 606 13.77 29.23 -20.88
C ALA A 606 12.82 28.20 -21.51
N GLN A 607 11.54 28.55 -21.71
CA GLN A 607 10.52 27.65 -22.24
C GLN A 607 10.96 26.99 -23.56
N SER A 608 10.81 25.67 -23.64
CA SER A 608 11.13 24.87 -24.83
C SER A 608 10.15 25.13 -25.97
N TYR A 609 8.91 25.49 -25.64
CA TYR A 609 7.89 25.92 -26.60
C TYR A 609 8.04 27.41 -26.91
N ALA A 610 8.11 27.77 -28.19
CA ALA A 610 8.53 29.11 -28.62
C ALA A 610 7.39 30.15 -28.72
N LYS A 611 6.12 29.74 -28.82
CA LYS A 611 5.00 30.67 -29.04
C LYS A 611 4.41 31.18 -27.74
N TRP A 612 5.02 32.23 -27.22
CA TRP A 612 4.52 32.94 -26.05
C TRP A 612 4.80 34.44 -26.15
N GLU A 613 4.08 35.22 -25.35
CA GLU A 613 4.43 36.60 -25.01
C GLU A 613 4.41 36.76 -23.48
N LEU A 614 5.25 37.63 -22.94
CA LEU A 614 5.32 37.95 -21.52
C LEU A 614 4.87 39.39 -21.29
N LEU A 615 3.78 39.57 -20.57
CA LEU A 615 3.15 40.86 -20.28
C LEU A 615 3.46 41.26 -18.85
N LEU A 616 4.44 42.13 -18.71
CA LEU A 616 4.87 42.69 -17.42
C LEU A 616 3.99 43.90 -17.10
N VAL A 617 2.95 43.69 -16.29
CA VAL A 617 2.06 44.77 -15.82
C VAL A 617 2.78 45.53 -14.72
N ASP A 618 3.37 46.67 -15.08
CA ASP A 618 4.24 47.44 -14.20
C ASP A 618 3.41 48.27 -13.22
N ALA A 619 3.15 47.69 -12.05
CA ALA A 619 2.43 48.31 -10.94
C ALA A 619 3.35 49.09 -9.99
N SER A 620 4.61 49.32 -10.38
CA SER A 620 5.64 49.98 -9.55
C SER A 620 6.17 51.25 -10.20
N PRO A 621 5.31 52.23 -10.56
CA PRO A 621 5.74 53.40 -11.32
C PRO A 621 6.79 54.27 -10.60
N ASP A 622 6.93 54.12 -9.28
CA ASP A 622 7.92 54.84 -8.47
C ASP A 622 9.26 54.08 -8.29
N ASP A 623 9.39 52.85 -8.81
CA ASP A 623 10.62 52.04 -8.70
C ASP A 623 11.47 52.13 -9.96
N GLU A 624 12.28 53.20 -10.06
CA GLU A 624 13.19 53.41 -11.19
C GLU A 624 14.19 52.26 -11.41
N ARG A 625 14.53 51.51 -10.35
CA ARG A 625 15.48 50.40 -10.45
C ARG A 625 14.83 49.22 -11.16
N LEU A 626 13.61 48.87 -10.76
CA LEU A 626 12.83 47.80 -11.38
C LEU A 626 12.45 48.17 -12.81
N GLU A 627 12.02 49.41 -13.07
CA GLU A 627 11.71 49.90 -14.41
C GLU A 627 12.89 49.73 -15.37
N LYS A 628 14.12 50.09 -14.96
CA LYS A 628 15.32 49.91 -15.77
C LYS A 628 15.55 48.46 -16.16
N VAL A 629 15.30 47.52 -15.24
CA VAL A 629 15.46 46.08 -15.52
C VAL A 629 14.34 45.57 -16.42
N ILE A 630 13.09 46.03 -16.25
CA ILE A 630 11.98 45.70 -17.17
C ILE A 630 12.32 46.14 -18.60
N VAL A 631 12.77 47.39 -18.78
CA VAL A 631 13.15 47.95 -20.08
C VAL A 631 14.33 47.17 -20.69
N GLU A 632 15.31 46.77 -19.87
CA GLU A 632 16.42 45.93 -20.30
C GLU A 632 15.93 44.60 -20.90
N TYR A 633 15.01 43.89 -20.23
CA TYR A 633 14.46 42.63 -20.74
C TYR A 633 13.59 42.81 -22.00
N CYS A 634 12.77 43.86 -22.05
CA CYS A 634 12.00 44.20 -23.26
C CYS A 634 12.92 44.47 -24.47
N GLY A 635 14.14 44.97 -24.24
CA GLY A 635 15.14 45.17 -25.30
C GLY A 635 15.89 43.89 -25.72
N ARG A 636 15.84 42.83 -24.92
CA ARG A 636 16.52 41.54 -25.19
C ARG A 636 15.66 40.57 -25.99
N ASP A 637 14.34 40.59 -25.81
CA ASP A 637 13.39 39.70 -26.48
C ASP A 637 12.09 40.46 -26.77
N GLU A 638 11.71 40.53 -28.05
CA GLU A 638 10.53 41.27 -28.51
C GLU A 638 9.19 40.70 -28.02
N ARG A 639 9.21 39.45 -27.52
CA ARG A 639 8.04 38.80 -26.91
C ARG A 639 7.75 39.32 -25.50
N ILE A 640 8.69 40.04 -24.89
CA ILE A 640 8.54 40.65 -23.57
C ILE A 640 8.03 42.08 -23.73
N LYS A 641 6.85 42.35 -23.17
CA LYS A 641 6.16 43.64 -23.30
C LYS A 641 5.87 44.22 -21.92
N ARG A 642 6.19 45.49 -21.76
CA ARG A 642 5.77 46.29 -20.60
C ARG A 642 4.35 46.81 -20.81
N VAL A 643 3.48 46.60 -19.81
CA VAL A 643 2.14 47.18 -19.73
C VAL A 643 2.13 48.17 -18.57
N PRO A 644 2.39 49.48 -18.82
CA PRO A 644 2.45 50.46 -17.75
C PRO A 644 1.06 50.76 -17.19
N ILE A 645 0.95 50.85 -15.85
CA ILE A 645 -0.25 51.35 -15.17
C ILE A 645 0.10 52.57 -14.31
N GLU A 646 -0.83 53.53 -14.20
CA GLU A 646 -0.56 54.83 -13.54
C GLU A 646 -0.23 54.71 -12.05
N LYS A 647 -0.82 53.71 -11.38
CA LYS A 647 -0.60 53.39 -9.97
C LYS A 647 -0.98 51.94 -9.71
N ASN A 648 -0.50 51.37 -8.61
CA ASN A 648 -0.90 50.03 -8.19
C ASN A 648 -2.41 49.98 -7.89
N GLU A 649 -3.15 49.18 -8.66
CA GLU A 649 -4.60 49.02 -8.54
C GLU A 649 -5.01 47.73 -7.81
N GLY A 650 -4.12 47.11 -7.04
CA GLY A 650 -4.37 45.81 -6.40
C GLY A 650 -4.22 44.64 -7.38
N ILE A 651 -4.00 43.44 -6.85
CA ILE A 651 -3.65 42.27 -7.67
C ILE A 651 -4.73 41.99 -8.73
N THR A 652 -6.01 42.13 -8.38
CA THR A 652 -7.10 41.82 -9.30
C THR A 652 -7.14 42.75 -10.51
N LEU A 653 -7.10 44.07 -10.28
CA LEU A 653 -7.20 45.02 -11.38
C LEU A 653 -5.92 45.11 -12.21
N ASN A 654 -4.75 44.87 -11.58
CA ASN A 654 -3.49 44.76 -12.30
C ASN A 654 -3.52 43.54 -13.24
N THR A 655 -3.98 42.38 -12.76
CA THR A 655 -4.20 41.19 -13.61
C THR A 655 -5.17 41.49 -14.75
N ASN A 656 -6.29 42.17 -14.47
CA ASN A 656 -7.25 42.57 -15.50
C ASN A 656 -6.64 43.50 -16.57
N ALA A 657 -5.69 44.36 -16.21
CA ALA A 657 -4.97 45.19 -17.19
C ALA A 657 -4.12 44.32 -18.12
N GLY A 658 -3.45 43.30 -17.57
CA GLY A 658 -2.73 42.29 -18.35
C GLY A 658 -3.66 41.48 -19.27
N ILE A 659 -4.81 41.01 -18.77
CA ILE A 659 -5.81 40.28 -19.57
C ILE A 659 -6.24 41.11 -20.79
N ARG A 660 -6.49 42.41 -20.61
CA ARG A 660 -6.87 43.31 -21.72
C ARG A 660 -5.75 43.56 -22.73
N ALA A 661 -4.50 43.45 -22.32
CA ALA A 661 -3.33 43.66 -23.17
C ALA A 661 -2.91 42.39 -23.92
N ALA A 662 -3.39 41.22 -23.50
CA ALA A 662 -3.03 39.93 -24.06
C ALA A 662 -3.58 39.69 -25.46
N SER A 663 -2.80 38.96 -26.26
CA SER A 663 -3.11 38.64 -27.67
C SER A 663 -3.02 37.14 -28.00
N GLY A 664 -2.62 36.32 -27.04
CA GLY A 664 -2.47 34.87 -27.19
C GLY A 664 -3.80 34.11 -27.21
N ASP A 665 -3.73 32.87 -27.67
CA ASP A 665 -4.86 31.93 -27.69
C ASP A 665 -5.21 31.44 -26.26
N PHE A 666 -4.22 31.41 -25.37
CA PHE A 666 -4.35 31.09 -23.96
C PHE A 666 -3.67 32.14 -23.10
N LEU A 667 -4.27 32.47 -21.95
CA LEU A 667 -3.75 33.42 -20.98
C LEU A 667 -3.30 32.68 -19.73
N CYS A 668 -2.04 32.84 -19.35
CA CYS A 668 -1.44 32.23 -18.16
C CYS A 668 -1.21 33.28 -17.08
N PHE A 669 -1.40 32.92 -15.80
CA PHE A 669 -1.20 33.83 -14.67
C PHE A 669 0.00 33.39 -13.84
N LEU A 670 1.04 34.24 -13.75
CA LEU A 670 2.28 33.95 -13.04
C LEU A 670 2.60 35.08 -12.06
N ASP A 671 2.96 34.73 -10.83
CA ASP A 671 3.36 35.70 -9.83
C ASP A 671 4.79 36.20 -10.06
N HIS A 672 5.04 37.45 -9.68
CA HIS A 672 6.23 38.19 -10.09
C HIS A 672 7.54 37.70 -9.46
N ASP A 673 7.45 36.93 -8.40
CA ASP A 673 8.56 36.37 -7.61
C ASP A 673 8.70 34.85 -7.73
N ASP A 674 7.79 34.20 -8.45
CA ASP A 674 7.77 32.75 -8.68
C ASP A 674 8.39 32.39 -10.05
N PHE A 675 8.51 31.09 -10.33
CA PHE A 675 9.09 30.61 -11.57
C PHE A 675 8.49 29.27 -12.02
N ILE A 676 8.62 28.99 -13.31
CA ILE A 676 8.07 27.79 -13.96
C ILE A 676 9.14 26.91 -14.58
N GLU A 677 8.85 25.62 -14.72
CA GLU A 677 9.75 24.67 -15.38
C GLU A 677 9.81 24.89 -16.90
N PRO A 678 10.95 24.62 -17.57
CA PRO A 678 11.19 24.99 -18.96
C PRO A 678 10.35 24.20 -19.98
N ASP A 679 9.66 23.14 -19.59
CA ASP A 679 8.77 22.35 -20.43
C ASP A 679 7.28 22.65 -20.23
N THR A 680 6.95 23.62 -19.36
CA THR A 680 5.57 23.94 -18.97
C THR A 680 4.67 24.27 -20.17
N LEU A 681 5.05 25.25 -20.99
CA LEU A 681 4.24 25.66 -22.14
C LEU A 681 4.20 24.61 -23.26
N TYR A 682 5.22 23.76 -23.36
CA TYR A 682 5.23 22.63 -24.28
C TYR A 682 4.18 21.60 -23.89
N ARG A 683 4.09 21.25 -22.60
CA ARG A 683 3.08 20.35 -22.05
C ARG A 683 1.67 20.90 -22.24
N TYR A 684 1.47 22.19 -21.99
CA TYR A 684 0.16 22.82 -22.24
C TYR A 684 -0.21 22.80 -23.73
N ALA A 685 0.75 23.03 -24.64
CA ALA A 685 0.50 22.88 -26.07
C ALA A 685 0.13 21.44 -26.45
N ARG A 686 0.83 20.44 -25.89
CA ARG A 686 0.51 19.01 -26.07
C ARG A 686 -0.91 18.71 -25.62
N ALA A 687 -1.29 19.11 -24.40
CA ALA A 687 -2.62 18.90 -23.84
C ALA A 687 -3.74 19.47 -24.74
N VAL A 688 -3.52 20.65 -25.34
CA VAL A 688 -4.47 21.25 -26.30
C VAL A 688 -4.54 20.46 -27.61
N ASN A 689 -3.47 19.78 -28.02
CA ASN A 689 -3.51 18.94 -29.22
C ASN A 689 -4.18 17.58 -28.96
N GLU A 690 -3.99 17.01 -27.78
CA GLU A 690 -4.65 15.78 -27.34
C GLU A 690 -6.16 16.02 -27.08
N HIS A 691 -6.48 17.18 -26.51
CA HIS A 691 -7.85 17.59 -26.17
C HIS A 691 -8.12 19.02 -26.71
N PRO A 692 -8.49 19.17 -28.00
CA PRO A 692 -8.70 20.47 -28.63
C PRO A 692 -9.80 21.36 -28.02
N ASP A 693 -10.69 20.77 -27.22
CA ASP A 693 -11.75 21.42 -26.46
C ASP A 693 -11.31 21.93 -25.07
N THR A 694 -10.06 21.73 -24.69
CA THR A 694 -9.49 22.21 -23.41
C THR A 694 -9.62 23.72 -23.26
N ASP A 695 -10.30 24.17 -22.21
CA ASP A 695 -10.57 25.59 -21.97
C ASP A 695 -9.85 26.13 -20.72
N LEU A 696 -9.47 25.24 -19.81
CA LEU A 696 -8.69 25.53 -18.62
C LEU A 696 -7.62 24.45 -18.45
N ILE A 697 -6.39 24.87 -18.18
CA ILE A 697 -5.26 23.99 -17.86
C ILE A 697 -4.66 24.44 -16.54
N TYR A 698 -4.31 23.50 -15.68
CA TYR A 698 -3.54 23.76 -14.45
C TYR A 698 -2.56 22.62 -14.20
N CYS A 699 -1.53 22.89 -13.39
CA CYS A 699 -0.48 21.95 -13.06
C CYS A 699 -0.29 21.79 -11.56
N ASP A 700 0.41 20.74 -11.15
CA ASP A 700 0.88 20.62 -9.76
C ASP A 700 1.92 21.71 -9.45
N GLU A 701 2.07 22.01 -8.16
CA GLU A 701 3.00 23.04 -7.68
C GLU A 701 3.73 22.59 -6.42
N ASP A 702 4.82 23.25 -6.09
CA ASP A 702 5.52 23.08 -4.82
C ASP A 702 6.00 24.43 -4.27
N LYS A 703 6.72 24.40 -3.15
CA LYS A 703 7.41 25.56 -2.61
C LYS A 703 8.91 25.47 -2.82
N TYR A 704 9.51 26.55 -3.31
CA TYR A 704 10.95 26.73 -3.34
C TYR A 704 11.38 27.66 -2.20
N VAL A 705 12.07 27.10 -1.20
CA VAL A 705 12.53 27.86 -0.04
C VAL A 705 13.94 28.39 -0.33
N CYS A 706 14.14 29.70 -0.22
CA CYS A 706 15.44 30.35 -0.49
C CYS A 706 15.92 31.34 0.58
N ASP A 707 15.09 31.63 1.59
CA ASP A 707 15.49 32.39 2.79
C ASP A 707 14.69 31.94 4.04
N GLY A 708 14.80 32.67 5.15
CA GLY A 708 14.09 32.38 6.41
C GLY A 708 14.77 31.32 7.28
N GLU A 709 14.02 30.60 8.12
CA GLU A 709 14.54 29.55 9.03
C GLU A 709 15.25 28.41 8.29
N PHE A 710 15.01 28.27 6.98
CA PHE A 710 15.62 27.24 6.12
C PHE A 710 16.63 27.82 5.12
N ALA A 711 17.09 29.06 5.31
CA ALA A 711 18.07 29.71 4.42
C ALA A 711 19.36 28.88 4.23
N ASP A 712 19.72 28.07 5.23
CA ASP A 712 20.91 27.20 5.20
C ASP A 712 20.76 25.98 4.29
N LYS A 713 19.53 25.66 3.82
CA LYS A 713 19.22 24.53 2.94
C LYS A 713 18.12 24.89 1.93
N PRO A 714 18.44 25.72 0.90
CA PRO A 714 17.47 26.06 -0.14
C PRO A 714 17.10 24.82 -0.97
N GLY A 715 15.84 24.71 -1.37
CA GLY A 715 15.35 23.55 -2.11
C GLY A 715 13.83 23.52 -2.26
N PHE A 716 13.36 22.57 -3.05
CA PHE A 716 11.94 22.27 -3.28
C PHE A 716 11.37 21.50 -2.10
N ARG A 717 10.17 21.89 -1.63
CA ARG A 717 9.48 21.31 -0.47
C ARG A 717 7.97 21.43 -0.64
N GLU A 718 7.23 20.72 0.21
CA GLU A 718 5.77 20.85 0.32
C GLU A 718 5.02 20.74 -1.02
N PRO A 719 5.21 19.65 -1.81
CA PRO A 719 4.45 19.46 -3.05
C PRO A 719 2.94 19.46 -2.80
N SER A 720 2.23 20.14 -3.70
CA SER A 720 0.78 20.14 -3.83
C SER A 720 0.40 19.34 -5.06
N PHE A 721 0.26 18.02 -4.88
CA PHE A 721 -0.24 17.13 -5.91
C PHE A 721 -1.76 17.29 -6.04
N LYS A 722 -2.20 18.04 -7.05
CA LYS A 722 -3.59 18.44 -7.23
C LYS A 722 -4.42 17.28 -7.78
N THR A 723 -5.71 17.30 -7.50
CA THR A 723 -6.67 16.35 -8.08
C THR A 723 -7.05 16.80 -9.49
N GLY A 724 -7.55 15.90 -10.34
CA GLY A 724 -8.30 16.28 -11.55
C GLY A 724 -9.54 17.13 -11.19
N TRP A 725 -10.27 17.67 -12.17
CA TRP A 725 -11.38 18.62 -11.93
C TRP A 725 -12.41 18.10 -10.90
N ASN A 726 -12.30 18.57 -9.66
CA ASN A 726 -13.11 18.16 -8.52
C ASN A 726 -13.84 19.40 -7.95
N PRO A 727 -15.05 19.73 -8.44
CA PRO A 727 -15.78 20.92 -8.00
C PRO A 727 -16.03 20.94 -6.49
N ASP A 728 -16.27 19.78 -5.87
CA ASP A 728 -16.52 19.74 -4.42
C ASP A 728 -15.26 20.06 -3.60
N SER A 729 -14.08 19.60 -4.05
CA SER A 729 -12.81 20.08 -3.50
C SER A 729 -12.58 21.57 -3.78
N LEU A 730 -13.02 22.10 -4.92
CA LEU A 730 -12.90 23.53 -5.24
C LEU A 730 -13.85 24.40 -4.39
N LEU A 731 -14.97 23.84 -3.92
CA LEU A 731 -15.87 24.51 -2.96
C LEU A 731 -15.21 24.59 -1.59
N ALA A 732 -14.43 23.57 -1.23
CA ALA A 732 -13.77 23.49 0.06
C ALA A 732 -12.46 24.30 0.13
N GLN A 733 -11.69 24.33 -0.96
CA GLN A 733 -10.40 25.04 -1.04
C GLN A 733 -10.03 25.39 -2.48
N ASN A 734 -9.27 26.47 -2.69
CA ASN A 734 -8.72 26.81 -4.01
C ASN A 734 -7.50 25.94 -4.34
N TYR A 735 -7.71 24.66 -4.69
CA TYR A 735 -6.59 23.78 -5.05
C TYR A 735 -6.01 24.08 -6.44
N LEU A 736 -6.71 24.81 -7.31
CA LEU A 736 -6.22 25.15 -8.65
C LEU A 736 -5.09 26.18 -8.58
N CYS A 737 -5.32 27.26 -7.82
CA CYS A 737 -4.32 28.26 -7.45
C CYS A 737 -3.46 28.73 -8.64
N HIS A 738 -2.15 28.78 -8.46
CA HIS A 738 -1.21 29.42 -9.36
C HIS A 738 -1.09 28.72 -10.72
N PHE A 739 -0.69 29.52 -11.72
CA PHE A 739 -0.33 29.07 -13.08
C PHE A 739 -1.42 28.33 -13.87
N MET A 740 -2.67 28.78 -13.73
CA MET A 740 -3.73 28.42 -14.66
C MET A 740 -3.49 29.02 -16.04
N ALA A 741 -3.74 28.24 -17.10
CA ALA A 741 -3.84 28.72 -18.48
C ALA A 741 -5.29 28.61 -18.98
N VAL A 742 -5.84 29.72 -19.45
CA VAL A 742 -7.26 29.85 -19.79
C VAL A 742 -7.41 30.20 -21.26
N ARG A 743 -8.27 29.50 -21.99
CA ARG A 743 -8.54 29.82 -23.39
C ARG A 743 -9.14 31.23 -23.51
N ALA A 744 -8.53 32.06 -24.35
CA ALA A 744 -8.91 33.45 -24.55
C ALA A 744 -10.39 33.59 -24.94
N SER A 745 -10.90 32.69 -25.78
CA SER A 745 -12.30 32.70 -26.21
C SER A 745 -13.29 32.47 -25.07
N VAL A 746 -12.93 31.68 -24.05
CA VAL A 746 -13.79 31.48 -22.87
C VAL A 746 -13.73 32.70 -21.97
N LEU A 747 -12.52 33.19 -21.67
CA LEU A 747 -12.31 34.34 -20.80
C LEU A 747 -12.99 35.60 -21.34
N ALA A 748 -13.01 35.79 -22.67
CA ALA A 748 -13.69 36.92 -23.32
C ALA A 748 -15.22 36.94 -23.09
N THR A 749 -15.82 35.82 -22.68
CA THR A 749 -17.25 35.73 -22.34
C THR A 749 -17.55 35.98 -20.86
N LEU A 750 -16.51 36.18 -20.04
CA LEU A 750 -16.62 36.32 -18.60
C LEU A 750 -16.52 37.79 -18.20
N GLU A 751 -17.29 38.15 -17.19
CA GLU A 751 -17.05 39.37 -16.43
C GLU A 751 -15.80 39.16 -15.56
N LEU A 752 -14.83 40.06 -15.71
CA LEU A 752 -13.59 40.01 -14.93
C LEU A 752 -13.84 40.42 -13.47
N PRO A 753 -13.14 39.81 -12.50
CA PRO A 753 -13.33 40.10 -11.09
C PRO A 753 -13.01 41.56 -10.73
N GLY A 754 -13.75 42.12 -9.77
CA GLY A 754 -13.47 43.42 -9.16
C GLY A 754 -12.51 43.33 -7.96
N ARG A 755 -12.14 44.49 -7.38
CA ARG A 755 -11.19 44.60 -6.25
C ARG A 755 -11.63 43.85 -4.99
N GLU A 756 -12.91 43.60 -4.84
CA GLU A 756 -13.47 42.80 -3.74
C GLU A 756 -12.94 41.36 -3.71
N PHE A 757 -12.30 40.91 -4.79
CA PHE A 757 -11.63 39.61 -4.88
C PHE A 757 -10.11 39.67 -4.71
N ASP A 758 -9.52 40.81 -4.34
CA ASP A 758 -8.08 40.88 -4.05
C ASP A 758 -7.70 39.77 -3.04
N GLY A 759 -6.70 38.96 -3.40
CA GLY A 759 -6.23 37.82 -2.60
C GLY A 759 -6.95 36.49 -2.87
N SER A 760 -8.01 36.47 -3.68
CA SER A 760 -8.69 35.24 -4.17
C SER A 760 -9.33 35.43 -5.54
N GLN A 761 -8.75 36.29 -6.37
CA GLN A 761 -9.21 36.59 -7.72
C GLN A 761 -9.13 35.36 -8.63
N ASP A 762 -8.12 34.52 -8.41
CA ASP A 762 -7.90 33.24 -9.03
C ASP A 762 -9.02 32.24 -8.70
N TRP A 763 -9.47 32.17 -7.43
CA TRP A 763 -10.61 31.32 -7.04
C TRP A 763 -11.92 31.78 -7.71
N ASN A 764 -12.13 33.10 -7.81
CA ASN A 764 -13.29 33.65 -8.53
C ASN A 764 -13.26 33.27 -10.02
N MET A 765 -12.10 33.44 -10.66
CA MET A 765 -11.92 33.08 -12.06
C MET A 765 -12.09 31.58 -12.29
N ALA A 766 -11.48 30.74 -11.45
CA ALA A 766 -11.58 29.29 -11.51
C ALA A 766 -13.04 28.82 -11.59
N TRP A 767 -13.92 29.36 -10.73
CA TRP A 767 -15.35 29.07 -10.79
C TRP A 767 -16.01 29.54 -12.09
N ARG A 768 -15.82 30.82 -12.44
CA ARG A 768 -16.45 31.39 -13.65
C ARG A 768 -16.00 30.68 -14.94
N ILE A 769 -14.76 30.22 -14.99
CA ILE A 769 -14.21 29.46 -16.11
C ILE A 769 -14.74 28.04 -16.09
N GLY A 770 -14.64 27.33 -14.96
CA GLY A 770 -15.09 25.94 -14.82
C GLY A 770 -16.57 25.75 -15.14
N GLU A 771 -17.42 26.73 -14.80
CA GLU A 771 -18.85 26.74 -15.16
C GLU A 771 -19.11 26.75 -16.68
N LYS A 772 -18.15 27.19 -17.50
CA LYS A 772 -18.29 27.31 -18.96
C LYS A 772 -17.33 26.43 -19.76
N ALA A 773 -16.30 25.88 -19.11
CA ALA A 773 -15.26 25.10 -19.76
C ALA A 773 -15.85 23.81 -20.35
N ARG A 774 -15.52 23.52 -21.61
CA ARG A 774 -15.89 22.25 -22.25
C ARG A 774 -15.04 21.11 -21.71
N HIS A 775 -13.77 21.40 -21.46
CA HIS A 775 -12.82 20.48 -20.86
C HIS A 775 -11.85 21.24 -19.96
N VAL A 776 -11.61 20.69 -18.77
CA VAL A 776 -10.61 21.18 -17.82
C VAL A 776 -9.51 20.12 -17.73
N HIS A 777 -8.29 20.49 -18.10
CA HIS A 777 -7.14 19.59 -18.12
C HIS A 777 -6.24 19.84 -16.90
N HIS A 778 -5.96 18.77 -16.17
CA HIS A 778 -4.91 18.74 -15.16
C HIS A 778 -3.66 18.15 -15.79
N GLU A 779 -2.57 18.91 -15.82
CA GLU A 779 -1.24 18.41 -16.17
C GLU A 779 -0.54 18.01 -14.86
N PRO A 780 -0.45 16.72 -14.51
CA PRO A 780 0.01 16.26 -13.21
C PRO A 780 1.54 16.28 -13.08
N HIS A 781 2.17 17.34 -13.57
CA HIS A 781 3.57 17.62 -13.34
C HIS A 781 3.70 18.85 -12.43
N VAL A 782 4.66 18.81 -11.51
CA VAL A 782 5.10 19.99 -10.77
C VAL A 782 5.81 20.93 -11.74
N LEU A 783 5.10 21.96 -12.19
CA LEU A 783 5.57 22.91 -13.20
C LEU A 783 5.66 24.34 -12.67
N TYR A 784 5.10 24.60 -11.48
CA TYR A 784 5.11 25.88 -10.81
C TYR A 784 5.81 25.79 -9.44
N HIS A 785 6.69 26.74 -9.17
CA HIS A 785 7.46 26.80 -7.93
C HIS A 785 7.17 28.09 -7.16
N TRP A 786 6.39 27.95 -6.09
CA TRP A 786 6.04 29.05 -5.20
C TRP A 786 7.23 29.41 -4.32
N ARG A 787 7.82 30.58 -4.52
CA ARG A 787 8.95 31.05 -3.74
C ARG A 787 8.51 31.45 -2.33
N SER A 788 9.02 30.73 -1.34
CA SER A 788 8.84 31.09 0.07
C SER A 788 9.97 32.00 0.54
N HIS A 789 9.64 33.25 0.87
CA HIS A 789 10.56 34.22 1.46
C HIS A 789 9.96 35.04 2.61
N LEU A 790 10.78 35.71 3.44
CA LEU A 790 10.34 36.51 4.61
C LEU A 790 9.23 37.52 4.28
N ASN A 791 9.29 38.15 3.11
CA ASN A 791 8.27 39.10 2.62
C ASN A 791 7.10 38.46 1.85
N SER A 792 7.04 37.13 1.72
CA SER A 792 6.00 36.42 0.96
C SER A 792 4.66 36.49 1.68
N THR A 793 3.56 36.49 0.92
CA THR A 793 2.19 36.45 1.47
C THR A 793 1.96 35.26 2.41
N ALA A 794 2.70 34.16 2.22
CA ALA A 794 2.67 32.98 3.08
C ALA A 794 2.95 33.29 4.57
N SER A 795 3.78 34.29 4.87
CA SER A 795 4.25 34.61 6.23
C SER A 795 3.42 35.68 6.96
N ASN A 796 2.52 36.41 6.28
CA ASN A 796 1.92 37.63 6.82
C ASN A 796 0.45 37.48 7.28
N ARG A 797 0.21 37.43 8.60
CA ARG A 797 -1.14 37.24 9.20
C ARG A 797 -2.19 38.26 8.76
N ASN A 798 -1.82 39.53 8.52
CA ASN A 798 -2.79 40.57 8.14
C ASN A 798 -3.32 40.39 6.71
N GLN A 799 -2.57 39.71 5.84
CA GLN A 799 -3.01 39.42 4.48
C GLN A 799 -3.99 38.24 4.42
N LYS A 800 -4.02 37.39 5.45
CA LYS A 800 -4.88 36.19 5.51
C LYS A 800 -6.37 36.55 5.61
N ASN A 801 -6.76 37.55 6.42
CA ASN A 801 -8.19 37.77 6.70
C ASN A 801 -9.01 38.29 5.51
N TYR A 802 -8.48 39.21 4.68
CA TYR A 802 -9.24 39.73 3.53
C TYR A 802 -9.32 38.70 2.40
N ALA A 803 -8.25 37.91 2.18
CA ALA A 803 -8.22 36.83 1.20
C ALA A 803 -9.25 35.75 1.54
N LEU A 804 -9.39 35.38 2.82
CA LEU A 804 -10.42 34.43 3.25
C LEU A 804 -11.84 34.91 2.92
N GLU A 805 -12.15 36.19 3.17
CA GLU A 805 -13.47 36.74 2.83
C GLU A 805 -13.68 36.82 1.31
N ALA A 806 -12.63 37.17 0.55
CA ALA A 806 -12.66 37.15 -0.91
C ALA A 806 -12.93 35.74 -1.48
N GLY A 807 -12.28 34.71 -0.91
CA GLY A 807 -12.54 33.30 -1.25
C GLY A 807 -13.97 32.87 -0.91
N ARG A 808 -14.46 33.25 0.27
CA ARG A 808 -15.87 33.04 0.66
C ARG A 808 -16.85 33.70 -0.32
N LEU A 809 -16.55 34.91 -0.77
CA LEU A 809 -17.35 35.64 -1.77
C LEU A 809 -17.30 34.96 -3.15
N ALA A 810 -16.15 34.40 -3.55
CA ALA A 810 -16.00 33.65 -4.79
C ALA A 810 -16.91 32.41 -4.81
N ILE A 811 -16.89 31.62 -3.73
CA ILE A 811 -17.78 30.46 -3.56
C ILE A 811 -19.24 30.89 -3.56
N LYS A 812 -19.59 31.91 -2.77
CA LYS A 812 -20.97 32.42 -2.71
C LYS A 812 -21.47 32.85 -4.09
N GLY A 813 -20.66 33.57 -4.84
CA GLY A 813 -20.99 33.96 -6.21
C GLY A 813 -21.22 32.76 -7.14
N HIS A 814 -20.45 31.68 -6.98
CA HIS A 814 -20.69 30.42 -7.70
C HIS A 814 -22.06 29.81 -7.33
N LEU A 815 -22.35 29.66 -6.03
CA LEU A 815 -23.63 29.10 -5.57
C LEU A 815 -24.83 29.87 -6.13
N GLU A 816 -24.77 31.21 -6.12
CA GLU A 816 -25.82 32.07 -6.68
C GLU A 816 -26.02 31.85 -8.19
N ARG A 817 -24.93 31.74 -8.97
CA ARG A 817 -25.01 31.47 -10.42
C ARG A 817 -25.50 30.05 -10.74
N ALA A 818 -25.11 29.08 -9.93
CA ALA A 818 -25.55 27.69 -10.05
C ALA A 818 -27.00 27.48 -9.56
N GLY A 819 -27.61 28.48 -8.93
CA GLY A 819 -28.96 28.37 -8.34
C GLY A 819 -29.01 27.49 -7.10
N VAL A 820 -27.85 27.25 -6.46
CA VAL A 820 -27.69 26.41 -5.28
C VAL A 820 -27.91 27.27 -4.03
N LYS A 821 -28.88 26.90 -3.20
CA LYS A 821 -29.12 27.61 -1.93
C LYS A 821 -28.25 27.00 -0.83
N GLY A 822 -27.15 27.67 -0.51
CA GLY A 822 -26.27 27.31 0.60
C GLY A 822 -25.38 28.48 0.99
N GLU A 823 -24.79 28.39 2.18
CA GLU A 823 -23.81 29.37 2.66
C GLU A 823 -22.46 28.69 2.88
N PRO A 824 -21.35 29.24 2.33
CA PRO A 824 -20.01 28.79 2.67
C PRO A 824 -19.67 29.20 4.10
N VAL A 825 -19.43 28.21 4.95
CA VAL A 825 -18.97 28.37 6.33
C VAL A 825 -17.58 27.77 6.50
N VAL A 826 -16.86 28.16 7.55
CA VAL A 826 -15.57 27.55 7.88
C VAL A 826 -15.78 26.06 8.19
N SER A 827 -14.95 25.19 7.61
CA SER A 827 -14.99 23.74 7.88
C SER A 827 -14.79 23.47 9.36
N ARG A 828 -15.64 22.62 9.97
CA ARG A 828 -15.49 22.24 11.39
C ARG A 828 -14.25 21.37 11.61
N ARG A 829 -13.77 20.71 10.56
CA ARG A 829 -12.66 19.76 10.62
C ARG A 829 -11.33 20.37 10.23
N ALA A 830 -11.29 21.13 9.13
CA ALA A 830 -10.04 21.68 8.60
C ALA A 830 -9.71 23.07 9.17
N GLY A 831 -10.71 23.81 9.67
CA GLY A 831 -10.52 25.13 10.29
C GLY A 831 -10.40 26.29 9.29
N GLU A 832 -9.85 27.42 9.75
CA GLU A 832 -9.69 28.65 8.95
C GLU A 832 -8.89 28.39 7.66
N GLY A 833 -9.34 28.96 6.53
CA GLY A 833 -8.75 28.66 5.21
C GLY A 833 -9.57 27.70 4.37
N TYR A 834 -10.44 26.92 5.00
CA TYR A 834 -11.21 25.87 4.34
C TYR A 834 -12.70 26.07 4.57
N PHE A 835 -13.48 25.82 3.53
CA PHE A 835 -14.92 26.01 3.56
C PHE A 835 -15.67 24.68 3.50
N HIS A 836 -16.91 24.73 3.97
CA HIS A 836 -17.90 23.70 3.84
C HIS A 836 -19.25 24.39 3.54
N ILE A 837 -20.09 23.77 2.72
CA ILE A 837 -21.35 24.39 2.29
C ILE A 837 -22.49 23.92 3.18
N LYS A 838 -23.06 24.84 3.97
CA LYS A 838 -24.32 24.57 4.68
C LYS A 838 -25.49 24.85 3.75
N TYR A 839 -26.05 23.79 3.19
CA TYR A 839 -27.19 23.84 2.26
C TYR A 839 -28.51 24.17 2.97
N ASP A 840 -29.37 24.91 2.28
CA ASP A 840 -30.76 25.14 2.70
C ASP A 840 -31.59 23.87 2.45
N LEU A 841 -32.30 23.38 3.46
CA LEU A 841 -33.14 22.19 3.34
C LEU A 841 -34.62 22.52 3.11
N GLY A 842 -35.00 23.80 3.03
CA GLY A 842 -36.34 24.26 2.70
C GLY A 842 -37.45 23.57 3.48
N ASN A 843 -38.31 22.83 2.77
CA ASN A 843 -39.47 22.11 3.33
C ASN A 843 -39.10 20.85 4.13
N ARG A 844 -37.81 20.48 4.22
CA ARG A 844 -37.31 19.32 4.94
C ARG A 844 -38.05 18.04 4.51
N PRO A 845 -37.78 17.50 3.30
CA PRO A 845 -38.50 16.36 2.74
C PRO A 845 -38.33 15.07 3.55
N LEU A 846 -39.23 14.10 3.32
CA LEU A 846 -39.13 12.81 3.99
C LEU A 846 -37.89 12.04 3.51
N VAL A 847 -37.02 11.65 4.44
CA VAL A 847 -35.90 10.73 4.20
C VAL A 847 -36.31 9.33 4.63
N SER A 848 -36.17 8.34 3.74
CA SER A 848 -36.35 6.93 4.10
C SER A 848 -35.01 6.29 4.41
N ILE A 849 -34.82 5.83 5.64
CA ILE A 849 -33.62 5.14 6.11
C ILE A 849 -33.86 3.64 5.98
N ILE A 850 -33.12 2.97 5.10
CA ILE A 850 -33.28 1.55 4.78
C ILE A 850 -32.21 0.75 5.52
N ILE A 851 -32.62 -0.12 6.44
CA ILE A 851 -31.73 -0.89 7.32
C ILE A 851 -32.00 -2.40 7.19
N PRO A 852 -31.17 -3.14 6.43
CA PRO A 852 -31.23 -4.60 6.40
C PRO A 852 -30.93 -5.22 7.77
N ASN A 853 -31.70 -6.23 8.20
CA ASN A 853 -31.44 -6.94 9.45
C ASN A 853 -31.85 -8.42 9.40
N LYS A 854 -31.01 -9.26 10.01
CA LYS A 854 -31.27 -10.68 10.30
C LYS A 854 -30.64 -11.05 11.64
N ASP A 855 -31.47 -11.44 12.60
CA ASP A 855 -31.09 -12.05 13.90
C ASP A 855 -29.99 -11.31 14.69
N ALA A 856 -29.93 -9.98 14.57
CA ALA A 856 -28.92 -9.12 15.20
C ALA A 856 -29.54 -8.03 16.10
N VAL A 857 -30.44 -8.41 17.01
CA VAL A 857 -31.23 -7.49 17.85
C VAL A 857 -30.38 -6.47 18.60
N THR A 858 -29.30 -6.91 19.28
CA THR A 858 -28.42 -6.01 20.05
C THR A 858 -27.75 -4.95 19.17
N VAL A 859 -27.33 -5.34 17.97
CA VAL A 859 -26.66 -4.48 17.00
C VAL A 859 -27.65 -3.46 16.45
N LEU A 860 -28.79 -3.95 15.96
CA LEU A 860 -29.88 -3.12 15.45
C LEU A 860 -30.40 -2.13 16.51
N HIS A 861 -30.54 -2.57 17.77
CA HIS A 861 -31.01 -1.71 18.85
C HIS A 861 -30.08 -0.55 19.13
N ARG A 862 -28.76 -0.76 19.04
CA ARG A 862 -27.78 0.32 19.15
C ARG A 862 -27.93 1.33 18.01
N CYS A 863 -28.03 0.85 16.78
CA CYS A 863 -28.23 1.70 15.60
C CYS A 863 -29.51 2.53 15.73
N ILE A 864 -30.67 1.90 15.96
CA ILE A 864 -31.95 2.60 16.09
C ILE A 864 -31.93 3.60 17.24
N THR A 865 -31.48 3.19 18.43
CA THR A 865 -31.50 4.08 19.61
C THR A 865 -30.60 5.29 19.42
N THR A 866 -29.42 5.12 18.81
CA THR A 866 -28.50 6.23 18.53
C THR A 866 -29.03 7.14 17.43
N LEU A 867 -29.62 6.58 16.38
CA LEU A 867 -30.30 7.34 15.33
C LEU A 867 -31.43 8.22 15.89
N LEU A 868 -32.31 7.66 16.71
CA LEU A 868 -33.42 8.40 17.33
C LEU A 868 -32.93 9.50 18.28
N ARG A 869 -31.81 9.28 18.99
CA ARG A 869 -31.30 10.19 20.03
C ARG A 869 -30.38 11.29 19.48
N VAL A 870 -29.54 10.98 18.51
CA VAL A 870 -28.45 11.86 18.04
C VAL A 870 -28.92 12.79 16.92
N SER A 871 -29.75 12.27 16.00
CA SER A 871 -30.10 12.97 14.75
C SER A 871 -30.93 14.23 15.01
N SER A 872 -30.51 15.37 14.47
CA SER A 872 -31.27 16.63 14.52
C SER A 872 -32.38 16.68 13.47
N TYR A 873 -32.21 16.04 12.32
CA TYR A 873 -33.26 15.91 11.33
C TYR A 873 -34.42 15.06 11.85
N GLN A 874 -35.66 15.53 11.74
CA GLN A 874 -36.82 14.83 12.33
C GLN A 874 -37.77 14.21 11.30
N ASN A 875 -37.73 14.65 10.03
CA ASN A 875 -38.66 14.15 9.01
C ASN A 875 -38.09 12.94 8.28
N TYR A 876 -37.92 11.84 9.00
CA TYR A 876 -37.46 10.58 8.43
C TYR A 876 -38.37 9.42 8.85
N GLU A 877 -38.29 8.33 8.09
CA GLU A 877 -38.80 7.03 8.49
C GLU A 877 -37.66 6.00 8.48
N ILE A 878 -37.80 4.95 9.29
CA ILE A 878 -36.87 3.81 9.30
C ILE A 878 -37.62 2.60 8.73
N VAL A 879 -37.10 2.06 7.64
CA VAL A 879 -37.55 0.82 7.01
C VAL A 879 -36.55 -0.27 7.37
N ILE A 880 -36.86 -1.04 8.40
CA ILE A 880 -36.08 -2.24 8.75
C ILE A 880 -36.47 -3.33 7.77
N VAL A 881 -35.51 -3.81 6.98
CA VAL A 881 -35.74 -4.89 6.02
C VAL A 881 -35.40 -6.21 6.68
N GLU A 882 -36.44 -6.93 7.09
CA GLU A 882 -36.31 -8.27 7.67
C GLU A 882 -35.97 -9.27 6.57
N ASN A 883 -34.84 -9.98 6.77
CA ASN A 883 -34.29 -10.92 5.81
C ASN A 883 -34.15 -12.34 6.39
N ASN A 884 -35.23 -13.11 6.35
CA ASN A 884 -35.27 -14.53 6.71
C ASN A 884 -34.76 -14.82 8.13
N SER A 885 -35.11 -13.97 9.10
CA SER A 885 -34.81 -14.16 10.51
C SER A 885 -35.45 -15.44 11.06
N THR A 886 -34.73 -16.15 11.92
CA THR A 886 -35.23 -17.39 12.55
C THR A 886 -35.48 -17.23 14.05
N GLU A 887 -34.88 -16.24 14.70
CA GLU A 887 -34.96 -16.09 16.14
C GLU A 887 -36.26 -15.42 16.58
N LYS A 888 -36.91 -16.01 17.59
CA LYS A 888 -38.15 -15.47 18.19
C LYS A 888 -37.93 -14.05 18.74
N GLU A 889 -36.78 -13.83 19.37
CA GLU A 889 -36.38 -12.54 19.93
C GLU A 889 -36.38 -11.43 18.86
N THR A 890 -35.95 -11.72 17.63
CA THR A 890 -35.94 -10.74 16.55
C THR A 890 -37.34 -10.25 16.20
N PHE A 891 -38.30 -11.16 16.08
CA PHE A 891 -39.68 -10.78 15.76
C PHE A 891 -40.38 -10.06 16.91
N GLU A 892 -40.11 -10.46 18.16
CA GLU A 892 -40.59 -9.74 19.35
C GLU A 892 -40.01 -8.32 19.41
N TYR A 893 -38.73 -8.16 19.11
CA TYR A 893 -38.07 -6.87 19.02
C TYR A 893 -38.67 -5.99 17.91
N TYR A 894 -38.92 -6.54 16.72
CA TYR A 894 -39.58 -5.83 15.61
C TYR A 894 -40.98 -5.33 15.97
N GLU A 895 -41.76 -6.12 16.71
CA GLU A 895 -43.06 -5.66 17.19
C GLU A 895 -42.94 -4.56 18.25
N TRP A 896 -41.98 -4.69 19.15
CA TRP A 896 -41.73 -3.71 20.20
C TRP A 896 -41.26 -2.37 19.62
N VAL A 897 -40.29 -2.38 18.71
CA VAL A 897 -39.68 -1.15 18.18
C VAL A 897 -40.64 -0.35 17.29
N GLN A 898 -41.54 -1.01 16.55
CA GLN A 898 -42.61 -0.34 15.80
C GLN A 898 -43.67 0.30 16.71
N LYS A 899 -43.89 -0.25 17.91
CA LYS A 899 -44.76 0.36 18.92
C LYS A 899 -44.07 1.52 19.65
N LEU A 900 -42.74 1.47 19.75
CA LEU A 900 -41.94 2.50 20.43
C LEU A 900 -41.93 3.83 19.67
N ASP A 901 -41.76 3.79 18.34
CA ASP A 901 -41.71 5.00 17.51
C ASP A 901 -42.47 4.79 16.19
N PRO A 902 -43.45 5.66 15.86
CA PRO A 902 -44.28 5.51 14.66
C PRO A 902 -43.51 5.72 13.34
N ARG A 903 -42.28 6.24 13.39
CA ARG A 903 -41.41 6.38 12.22
C ARG A 903 -40.83 5.03 11.77
N ILE A 904 -40.90 4.00 12.60
CA ILE A 904 -40.25 2.70 12.35
C ILE A 904 -41.25 1.72 11.75
N ARG A 905 -40.86 1.08 10.64
CA ARG A 905 -41.63 0.06 9.93
C ARG A 905 -40.74 -1.13 9.60
N VAL A 906 -41.30 -2.33 9.63
CA VAL A 906 -40.60 -3.56 9.25
C VAL A 906 -41.16 -4.07 7.92
N ALA A 907 -40.30 -4.16 6.91
CA ALA A 907 -40.60 -4.73 5.60
C ALA A 907 -40.04 -6.16 5.54
N ARG A 908 -40.91 -7.17 5.36
CA ARG A 908 -40.50 -8.59 5.36
C ARG A 908 -40.22 -9.07 3.95
N ALA A 909 -38.95 -9.35 3.63
CA ALA A 909 -38.49 -9.78 2.31
C ALA A 909 -38.67 -11.30 2.12
N THR A 910 -39.90 -11.80 2.20
CA THR A 910 -40.19 -13.25 2.20
C THR A 910 -39.87 -13.96 0.88
N ASP A 911 -39.79 -13.22 -0.22
CA ASP A 911 -39.52 -13.76 -1.57
C ASP A 911 -38.03 -13.79 -1.92
N VAL A 912 -37.15 -13.27 -1.03
CA VAL A 912 -35.70 -13.34 -1.20
C VAL A 912 -35.19 -14.63 -0.57
N HIS A 913 -34.94 -15.65 -1.39
CA HIS A 913 -34.37 -16.91 -0.92
C HIS A 913 -32.83 -16.86 -0.90
N GLY A 914 -32.21 -17.27 0.21
CA GLY A 914 -30.76 -17.19 0.40
C GLY A 914 -30.29 -15.75 0.73
N PHE A 915 -28.98 -15.58 0.92
CA PHE A 915 -28.41 -14.25 1.18
C PHE A 915 -28.12 -13.51 -0.12
N ASN A 916 -28.71 -12.32 -0.28
CA ASN A 916 -28.42 -11.38 -1.36
C ASN A 916 -28.70 -9.95 -0.88
N PHE A 917 -27.64 -9.23 -0.49
CA PHE A 917 -27.70 -7.89 0.06
C PHE A 917 -28.38 -6.90 -0.91
N SER A 918 -28.02 -6.94 -2.19
CA SER A 918 -28.60 -6.09 -3.24
C SER A 918 -30.12 -6.24 -3.35
N LYS A 919 -30.64 -7.48 -3.35
CA LYS A 919 -32.09 -7.76 -3.34
C LYS A 919 -32.78 -7.20 -2.11
N ILE A 920 -32.16 -7.33 -0.94
CA ILE A 920 -32.72 -6.86 0.33
C ILE A 920 -32.81 -5.33 0.33
N VAL A 921 -31.76 -4.66 -0.14
CA VAL A 921 -31.74 -3.19 -0.29
C VAL A 921 -32.79 -2.73 -1.30
N ASN A 922 -32.85 -3.32 -2.49
CA ASN A 922 -33.83 -2.98 -3.52
C ASN A 922 -35.27 -3.17 -3.01
N PHE A 923 -35.53 -4.27 -2.29
CA PHE A 923 -36.81 -4.51 -1.64
C PHE A 923 -37.14 -3.42 -0.62
N GLY A 924 -36.19 -3.04 0.25
CA GLY A 924 -36.36 -1.95 1.19
C GLY A 924 -36.70 -0.61 0.52
N VAL A 925 -36.02 -0.28 -0.57
CA VAL A 925 -36.27 0.93 -1.38
C VAL A 925 -37.68 0.94 -2.00
N ALA A 926 -38.19 -0.22 -2.42
CA ALA A 926 -39.56 -0.34 -2.93
C ALA A 926 -40.62 -0.08 -1.83
N TYR A 927 -40.29 -0.34 -0.56
CA TYR A 927 -41.18 -0.08 0.59
C TYR A 927 -41.04 1.32 1.20
N ALA A 928 -39.94 2.02 0.88
CA ALA A 928 -39.67 3.39 1.29
C ALA A 928 -40.66 4.38 0.66
N ARG A 929 -41.00 5.45 1.38
CA ARG A 929 -41.96 6.49 0.97
C ARG A 929 -41.31 7.84 0.64
N GLY A 930 -40.08 8.05 1.12
CA GLY A 930 -39.33 9.27 0.88
C GLY A 930 -38.76 9.34 -0.53
N ASP A 931 -38.56 10.56 -0.99
CA ASP A 931 -37.87 10.86 -2.27
C ASP A 931 -36.35 10.79 -2.11
N TYR A 932 -35.86 10.78 -0.87
CA TYR A 932 -34.44 10.66 -0.52
C TYR A 932 -34.25 9.35 0.24
N LEU A 933 -33.33 8.53 -0.25
CA LEU A 933 -33.04 7.20 0.25
C LEU A 933 -31.70 7.26 0.99
N LEU A 934 -31.69 6.83 2.24
CA LEU A 934 -30.48 6.67 3.04
C LEU A 934 -30.26 5.18 3.30
N LEU A 935 -29.28 4.59 2.64
CA LEU A 935 -28.89 3.20 2.86
C LEU A 935 -27.96 3.17 4.07
N LEU A 936 -28.32 2.34 5.06
CA LEU A 936 -27.61 2.31 6.34
C LEU A 936 -27.50 0.88 6.86
N ASN A 937 -26.28 0.44 7.15
CA ASN A 937 -26.09 -0.86 7.81
C ASN A 937 -26.58 -0.83 9.26
N ASN A 938 -27.03 -1.98 9.76
CA ASN A 938 -27.59 -2.13 11.11
C ASN A 938 -26.54 -1.99 12.23
N ASP A 939 -25.26 -2.03 11.90
CA ASP A 939 -24.10 -1.93 12.79
C ASP A 939 -23.40 -0.56 12.72
N THR A 940 -24.19 0.49 12.48
CA THR A 940 -23.72 1.88 12.44
C THR A 940 -24.24 2.69 13.63
N GLN A 941 -23.50 3.73 14.00
CA GLN A 941 -23.86 4.67 15.06
C GLN A 941 -23.49 6.11 14.66
N PRO A 942 -24.46 7.02 14.51
CA PRO A 942 -24.18 8.43 14.25
C PRO A 942 -23.36 9.11 15.34
N ILE A 943 -22.36 9.88 14.92
CA ILE A 943 -21.50 10.71 15.79
C ILE A 943 -21.95 12.16 15.70
N THR A 944 -22.06 12.70 14.48
CA THR A 944 -22.47 14.08 14.23
C THR A 944 -24.00 14.21 14.34
N ARG A 945 -24.51 15.26 14.98
CA ARG A 945 -25.97 15.47 15.15
C ARG A 945 -26.68 15.79 13.84
N ASP A 946 -26.07 16.64 13.01
CA ASP A 946 -26.61 17.12 11.73
C ASP A 946 -26.26 16.21 10.54
N TRP A 947 -25.86 14.96 10.79
CA TRP A 947 -25.39 14.05 9.74
C TRP A 947 -26.40 13.76 8.62
N ILE A 948 -27.71 13.74 8.90
CA ILE A 948 -28.73 13.58 7.85
C ILE A 948 -28.81 14.85 7.00
N GLU A 949 -28.78 16.02 7.63
CA GLU A 949 -28.75 17.30 6.93
C GLU A 949 -27.55 17.43 5.99
N GLU A 950 -26.38 16.98 6.45
CA GLU A 950 -25.14 16.96 5.67
C GLU A 950 -25.21 16.11 4.40
N LEU A 951 -25.82 14.93 4.50
CA LEU A 951 -26.00 14.04 3.35
C LEU A 951 -27.14 14.51 2.42
N LEU A 952 -28.18 15.09 3.00
CA LEU A 952 -29.39 15.50 2.29
C LEU A 952 -29.19 16.80 1.50
N GLY A 953 -28.47 17.76 2.06
CA GLY A 953 -28.25 19.08 1.50
C GLY A 953 -27.77 19.06 0.03
N PRO A 954 -26.63 18.39 -0.26
CA PRO A 954 -26.15 18.25 -1.63
C PRO A 954 -27.16 17.53 -2.53
N CYS A 955 -27.76 16.43 -2.08
CA CYS A 955 -28.76 15.69 -2.89
C CYS A 955 -29.97 16.56 -3.29
N MET A 956 -30.39 17.47 -2.40
CA MET A 956 -31.54 18.36 -2.62
C MET A 956 -31.20 19.55 -3.52
N GLN A 957 -30.05 20.19 -3.29
CA GLN A 957 -29.72 21.46 -3.93
C GLN A 957 -28.96 21.30 -5.24
N ARG A 958 -28.31 20.13 -5.47
CA ARG A 958 -27.44 19.88 -6.60
C ARG A 958 -27.93 18.73 -7.48
N PRO A 959 -28.52 19.02 -8.66
CA PRO A 959 -29.00 17.97 -9.57
C PRO A 959 -27.86 17.12 -10.14
N ASP A 960 -26.67 17.70 -10.24
CA ASP A 960 -25.41 17.09 -10.65
C ASP A 960 -24.80 16.15 -9.60
N VAL A 961 -25.24 16.18 -8.33
CA VAL A 961 -24.86 15.19 -7.32
C VAL A 961 -25.87 14.05 -7.32
N GLY A 962 -25.37 12.81 -7.43
CA GLY A 962 -26.19 11.60 -7.46
C GLY A 962 -26.10 10.75 -6.19
N VAL A 963 -24.94 10.74 -5.52
CA VAL A 963 -24.71 9.98 -4.28
C VAL A 963 -23.90 10.83 -3.32
N VAL A 964 -24.21 10.76 -2.02
CA VAL A 964 -23.42 11.37 -0.96
C VAL A 964 -23.09 10.32 0.10
N GLY A 965 -21.80 10.10 0.38
CA GLY A 965 -21.32 9.16 1.38
C GLY A 965 -20.81 9.86 2.65
N ALA A 966 -21.01 9.19 3.79
CA ALA A 966 -20.54 9.68 5.08
C ALA A 966 -19.09 9.26 5.38
N ARG A 967 -18.44 9.94 6.31
CA ARG A 967 -17.22 9.47 6.96
C ARG A 967 -17.52 8.35 7.94
N LEU A 968 -16.85 7.21 7.79
CA LEU A 968 -16.96 6.09 8.72
C LEU A 968 -15.66 5.90 9.48
N LEU A 969 -15.82 5.66 10.78
CA LEU A 969 -14.72 5.40 11.70
C LEU A 969 -14.91 4.03 12.34
N TYR A 970 -13.79 3.37 12.59
CA TYR A 970 -13.76 2.26 13.50
C TYR A 970 -13.95 2.73 14.95
N PRO A 971 -14.36 1.84 15.87
CA PRO A 971 -14.61 2.22 17.26
C PRO A 971 -13.34 2.63 18.03
N ASP A 972 -12.15 2.38 17.47
CA ASP A 972 -10.84 2.80 18.00
C ASP A 972 -10.38 4.18 17.55
N GLU A 973 -11.25 4.93 16.86
CA GLU A 973 -10.99 6.26 16.32
C GLU A 973 -10.07 6.28 15.09
N THR A 974 -9.89 5.14 14.42
CA THR A 974 -9.26 5.10 13.10
C THR A 974 -10.28 5.25 11.97
N ILE A 975 -9.81 5.70 10.80
CA ILE A 975 -10.60 5.86 9.60
C ILE A 975 -10.95 4.48 9.03
N GLN A 976 -12.22 4.26 8.74
CA GLN A 976 -12.67 3.11 7.94
C GLN A 976 -13.04 3.54 6.52
N HIS A 977 -13.66 4.71 6.35
CA HIS A 977 -14.10 5.17 5.05
C HIS A 977 -14.09 6.69 4.95
N VAL A 978 -13.40 7.18 3.91
CA VAL A 978 -13.46 8.56 3.41
C VAL A 978 -13.58 8.57 1.87
N GLY A 979 -14.26 7.56 1.32
CA GLY A 979 -14.39 7.31 -0.11
C GLY A 979 -13.56 6.12 -0.60
N VAL A 980 -13.83 5.72 -1.84
CA VAL A 980 -13.18 4.60 -2.56
C VAL A 980 -12.39 5.11 -3.75
N THR A 981 -11.24 4.49 -3.98
CA THR A 981 -10.43 4.63 -5.20
C THR A 981 -10.06 3.24 -5.75
N PHE A 982 -9.32 3.20 -6.85
CA PHE A 982 -8.93 1.98 -7.55
C PHE A 982 -7.43 1.75 -7.45
N GLY A 983 -7.06 0.53 -7.08
CA GLY A 983 -5.68 0.03 -7.10
C GLY A 983 -5.59 -1.27 -7.90
N ILE A 984 -4.40 -1.89 -7.92
CA ILE A 984 -4.15 -3.14 -8.65
C ILE A 984 -5.08 -4.29 -8.22
N ASP A 985 -5.53 -4.27 -6.96
CA ASP A 985 -6.44 -5.27 -6.40
C ASP A 985 -7.93 -4.93 -6.59
N GLY A 986 -8.24 -3.77 -7.18
CA GLY A 986 -9.59 -3.26 -7.42
C GLY A 986 -9.97 -2.08 -6.53
N PRO A 987 -11.27 -1.88 -6.28
CA PRO A 987 -11.78 -0.85 -5.38
C PRO A 987 -11.29 -1.01 -3.92
N MET A 988 -10.80 0.08 -3.32
CA MET A 988 -10.26 0.11 -1.96
C MET A 988 -10.69 1.38 -1.21
N HIS A 989 -10.87 1.26 0.10
CA HIS A 989 -11.13 2.40 0.98
C HIS A 989 -9.87 3.25 1.14
N VAL A 990 -10.00 4.57 1.01
CA VAL A 990 -8.88 5.50 1.14
C VAL A 990 -8.58 5.76 2.63
N PHE A 991 -7.29 5.79 3.00
CA PHE A 991 -6.76 6.05 4.35
C PHE A 991 -7.29 5.13 5.45
N GLN A 992 -7.67 3.90 5.11
CA GLN A 992 -8.12 2.93 6.10
C GLN A 992 -7.05 2.75 7.20
N HIS A 993 -7.51 2.65 8.46
CA HIS A 993 -6.70 2.55 9.68
C HIS A 993 -5.86 3.78 10.05
N MET A 994 -5.88 4.86 9.25
CA MET A 994 -5.25 6.12 9.66
C MET A 994 -6.01 6.74 10.84
N PRO A 995 -5.34 7.50 11.74
CA PRO A 995 -6.03 8.13 12.87
C PRO A 995 -7.14 9.08 12.37
N ARG A 996 -8.20 9.30 13.17
CA ARG A 996 -9.26 10.28 12.86
C ARG A 996 -8.71 11.68 12.53
N THR A 997 -7.55 12.02 13.07
CA THR A 997 -6.88 13.31 12.88
C THR A 997 -6.04 13.40 11.61
N TYR A 998 -5.91 12.32 10.85
CA TYR A 998 -5.21 12.33 9.58
C TYR A 998 -5.95 13.17 8.55
N ASN A 999 -5.23 14.09 7.93
CA ASN A 999 -5.78 15.06 6.98
C ASN A 999 -5.64 14.61 5.52
N GLY A 1000 -4.62 13.80 5.20
CA GLY A 1000 -4.27 13.46 3.82
C GLY A 1000 -3.71 14.63 3.01
N ASN A 1001 -3.25 14.34 1.80
CA ASN A 1001 -2.81 15.38 0.86
C ASN A 1001 -3.94 16.36 0.55
N LEU A 1002 -3.64 17.66 0.51
CA LEU A 1002 -4.63 18.73 0.29
C LEU A 1002 -5.89 18.57 1.16
N GLN A 1003 -5.74 18.11 2.42
CA GLN A 1003 -6.85 17.90 3.37
C GLN A 1003 -7.94 16.91 2.89
N SER A 1004 -7.59 16.01 1.96
CA SER A 1004 -8.55 15.10 1.29
C SER A 1004 -9.29 14.12 2.21
N ALA A 1005 -8.85 13.90 3.45
CA ALA A 1005 -9.55 13.06 4.42
C ALA A 1005 -10.62 13.82 5.23
N VAL A 1006 -10.60 15.17 5.16
CA VAL A 1006 -11.40 16.04 6.05
C VAL A 1006 -12.19 17.13 5.32
N LEU A 1007 -12.06 17.24 4.00
CA LEU A 1007 -12.83 18.14 3.14
C LEU A 1007 -13.80 17.38 2.22
N ASP A 1008 -14.88 18.06 1.84
CA ASP A 1008 -15.83 17.62 0.81
C ASP A 1008 -15.09 17.33 -0.51
N ARG A 1009 -15.37 16.18 -1.13
CA ARG A 1009 -14.63 15.73 -2.32
C ARG A 1009 -15.43 14.79 -3.21
N ASP A 1010 -15.29 14.94 -4.52
CA ASP A 1010 -15.77 13.95 -5.48
C ASP A 1010 -14.91 12.69 -5.45
N MET A 1011 -15.55 11.54 -5.28
CA MET A 1011 -14.93 10.22 -5.20
C MET A 1011 -15.42 9.32 -6.32
N ALA A 1012 -14.72 8.20 -6.57
CA ALA A 1012 -15.18 7.22 -7.54
C ALA A 1012 -16.38 6.42 -7.01
N ALA A 1013 -16.36 6.10 -5.72
CA ALA A 1013 -17.48 5.49 -5.02
C ALA A 1013 -17.43 5.80 -3.51
N VAL A 1014 -18.55 5.55 -2.85
CA VAL A 1014 -18.71 5.56 -1.39
C VAL A 1014 -19.41 4.28 -0.96
N THR A 1015 -19.23 3.86 0.29
CA THR A 1015 -19.76 2.56 0.74
C THR A 1015 -21.25 2.60 1.07
N GLY A 1016 -21.93 1.49 0.81
CA GLY A 1016 -23.32 1.22 1.18
C GLY A 1016 -23.58 1.15 2.68
N ALA A 1017 -22.53 1.16 3.53
CA ALA A 1017 -22.70 1.20 4.97
C ALA A 1017 -23.37 2.50 5.46
N CYS A 1018 -23.15 3.63 4.76
CA CYS A 1018 -23.91 4.86 4.94
C CYS A 1018 -23.78 5.74 3.69
N LEU A 1019 -24.79 5.68 2.81
CA LEU A 1019 -24.88 6.56 1.64
C LEU A 1019 -26.29 7.08 1.43
N MET A 1020 -26.41 8.30 0.93
CA MET A 1020 -27.67 8.92 0.55
C MET A 1020 -27.74 9.12 -0.96
N THR A 1021 -28.93 8.93 -1.54
CA THR A 1021 -29.21 9.21 -2.95
C THR A 1021 -30.67 9.63 -3.12
N ARG A 1022 -30.98 10.30 -4.23
CA ARG A 1022 -32.37 10.53 -4.62
C ARG A 1022 -32.99 9.26 -5.17
N ARG A 1023 -34.28 9.05 -4.92
CA ARG A 1023 -35.04 7.92 -5.45
C ARG A 1023 -34.98 7.86 -6.98
N ASP A 1024 -35.14 9.00 -7.64
CA ASP A 1024 -35.12 9.08 -9.11
C ASP A 1024 -33.75 8.66 -9.68
N VAL A 1025 -32.65 9.03 -9.03
CA VAL A 1025 -31.29 8.60 -9.39
C VAL A 1025 -31.14 7.10 -9.18
N PHE A 1026 -31.57 6.57 -8.03
CA PHE A 1026 -31.50 5.15 -7.73
C PHE A 1026 -32.25 4.30 -8.76
N GLU A 1027 -33.48 4.70 -9.07
CA GLU A 1027 -34.33 4.02 -10.06
C GLU A 1027 -33.77 4.16 -11.48
N ALA A 1028 -33.19 5.32 -11.84
CA ALA A 1028 -32.65 5.57 -13.18
C ALA A 1028 -31.43 4.71 -13.55
N VAL A 1029 -30.72 4.15 -12.56
CA VAL A 1029 -29.60 3.19 -12.77
C VAL A 1029 -29.99 1.74 -12.46
N GLY A 1030 -31.28 1.48 -12.16
CA GLY A 1030 -31.78 0.14 -11.83
C GLY A 1030 -31.41 -0.35 -10.43
N GLY A 1031 -31.11 0.55 -9.49
CA GLY A 1031 -30.76 0.21 -8.12
C GLY A 1031 -29.45 -0.57 -7.96
N PHE A 1032 -29.33 -1.34 -6.88
CA PHE A 1032 -28.20 -2.26 -6.68
C PHE A 1032 -28.35 -3.47 -7.60
N ASP A 1033 -27.24 -3.93 -8.19
CA ASP A 1033 -27.30 -5.10 -9.06
C ASP A 1033 -27.43 -6.38 -8.23
N GLU A 1034 -28.54 -7.10 -8.43
CA GLU A 1034 -28.85 -8.34 -7.74
C GLU A 1034 -27.93 -9.51 -8.10
N GLN A 1035 -27.09 -9.37 -9.14
CA GLN A 1035 -26.02 -10.32 -9.47
C GLN A 1035 -24.76 -10.11 -8.62
N LEU A 1036 -24.68 -9.03 -7.84
CA LEU A 1036 -23.65 -8.77 -6.83
C LEU A 1036 -24.26 -8.95 -5.42
N PRO A 1037 -24.49 -10.19 -4.97
CA PRO A 1037 -25.19 -10.49 -3.71
C PRO A 1037 -24.46 -10.05 -2.44
N ASP A 1038 -23.13 -9.87 -2.43
CA ASP A 1038 -22.38 -9.61 -1.19
C ASP A 1038 -21.44 -8.41 -1.33
N ASN A 1039 -20.58 -8.39 -2.35
CA ASN A 1039 -19.51 -7.40 -2.50
C ASN A 1039 -19.71 -6.51 -3.74
N TYR A 1040 -19.07 -5.34 -3.73
CA TYR A 1040 -19.03 -4.37 -4.84
C TYR A 1040 -20.36 -3.79 -5.32
N ASN A 1041 -21.49 -4.11 -4.66
CA ASN A 1041 -22.82 -3.63 -5.05
C ASN A 1041 -22.97 -2.10 -4.94
N ASP A 1042 -22.39 -1.52 -3.89
CA ASP A 1042 -22.32 -0.07 -3.64
C ASP A 1042 -21.37 0.64 -4.62
N VAL A 1043 -20.22 0.04 -4.91
CA VAL A 1043 -19.26 0.55 -5.90
C VAL A 1043 -19.85 0.51 -7.31
N ASP A 1044 -20.49 -0.59 -7.71
CA ASP A 1044 -21.21 -0.71 -8.99
C ASP A 1044 -22.31 0.36 -9.11
N PHE A 1045 -23.08 0.57 -8.04
CA PHE A 1045 -24.09 1.62 -8.00
C PHE A 1045 -23.50 3.02 -8.23
N CYS A 1046 -22.44 3.38 -7.50
CA CYS A 1046 -21.75 4.66 -7.65
C CYS A 1046 -21.20 4.85 -9.07
N LEU A 1047 -20.60 3.81 -9.66
CA LEU A 1047 -20.07 3.85 -11.02
C LEU A 1047 -21.16 3.99 -12.09
N LYS A 1048 -22.34 3.37 -11.91
CA LYS A 1048 -23.50 3.57 -12.79
C LYS A 1048 -24.02 5.01 -12.71
N VAL A 1049 -24.04 5.61 -11.52
CA VAL A 1049 -24.40 7.02 -11.33
C VAL A 1049 -23.37 7.94 -12.00
N GLY A 1050 -22.07 7.67 -11.80
CA GLY A 1050 -20.98 8.38 -12.45
C GLY A 1050 -21.04 8.35 -13.98
N LYS A 1051 -21.38 7.19 -14.58
CA LYS A 1051 -21.58 7.07 -16.05
C LYS A 1051 -22.71 7.95 -16.60
N ARG A 1052 -23.60 8.47 -15.75
CA ARG A 1052 -24.66 9.43 -16.13
C ARG A 1052 -24.20 10.89 -16.01
N GLY A 1053 -22.94 11.13 -15.68
CA GLY A 1053 -22.38 12.47 -15.47
C GLY A 1053 -22.76 13.11 -14.13
N GLN A 1054 -23.16 12.30 -13.15
CA GLN A 1054 -23.45 12.78 -11.79
C GLN A 1054 -22.29 12.47 -10.84
N TYR A 1055 -22.01 13.40 -9.93
CA TYR A 1055 -20.97 13.29 -8.92
C TYR A 1055 -21.36 12.35 -7.78
N VAL A 1056 -20.35 11.67 -7.25
CA VAL A 1056 -20.41 10.89 -6.01
C VAL A 1056 -19.58 11.64 -4.97
N LEU A 1057 -20.28 12.29 -4.04
CA LEU A 1057 -19.68 13.19 -3.06
C LEU A 1057 -19.36 12.45 -1.77
N PHE A 1058 -18.13 12.59 -1.27
CA PHE A 1058 -17.79 12.31 0.11
C PHE A 1058 -18.02 13.57 0.96
N ASN A 1059 -18.88 13.49 1.97
CA ASN A 1059 -19.09 14.57 2.94
C ASN A 1059 -18.50 14.15 4.31
N PRO A 1060 -17.40 14.77 4.76
CA PRO A 1060 -16.74 14.40 6.01
C PRO A 1060 -17.50 14.87 7.27
N GLU A 1061 -18.40 15.85 7.15
CA GLU A 1061 -19.16 16.43 8.25
C GLU A 1061 -20.22 15.44 8.78
N ALA A 1062 -20.76 14.58 7.91
CA ALA A 1062 -21.53 13.40 8.30
C ALA A 1062 -20.59 12.28 8.77
N ALA A 1063 -20.48 12.07 10.10
CA ALA A 1063 -19.62 11.01 10.65
C ALA A 1063 -20.39 9.99 11.50
N LEU A 1064 -20.03 8.72 11.33
CA LEU A 1064 -20.59 7.58 12.05
C LEU A 1064 -19.48 6.61 12.46
N TYR A 1065 -19.69 5.86 13.55
CA TYR A 1065 -18.98 4.61 13.76
C TYR A 1065 -19.65 3.50 12.97
N HIS A 1066 -18.87 2.58 12.43
CA HIS A 1066 -19.36 1.35 11.80
C HIS A 1066 -18.57 0.18 12.37
N TYR A 1067 -19.28 -0.75 13.02
CA TYR A 1067 -18.67 -1.79 13.85
C TYR A 1067 -18.24 -3.03 13.05
N GLU A 1068 -18.57 -3.09 11.76
CA GLU A 1068 -18.16 -4.05 10.72
C GLU A 1068 -18.25 -5.55 11.09
N SER A 1069 -19.00 -6.32 10.29
CA SER A 1069 -19.06 -7.79 10.36
C SER A 1069 -19.59 -8.39 11.67
N VAL A 1070 -20.09 -7.57 12.60
CA VAL A 1070 -20.72 -8.01 13.86
C VAL A 1070 -22.01 -8.80 13.62
N SER A 1071 -22.81 -8.43 12.60
CA SER A 1071 -24.09 -9.08 12.29
C SER A 1071 -23.99 -10.23 11.26
N ARG A 1072 -22.87 -10.34 10.54
CA ARG A 1072 -22.74 -11.27 9.40
C ARG A 1072 -22.34 -12.69 9.80
N GLY A 1073 -21.69 -12.87 10.96
CA GLY A 1073 -21.13 -14.17 11.35
C GLY A 1073 -20.03 -14.66 10.39
N VAL A 1074 -19.32 -15.72 10.78
CA VAL A 1074 -18.14 -16.21 10.05
C VAL A 1074 -18.46 -17.51 9.34
N THR A 1075 -18.18 -17.55 8.05
CA THR A 1075 -17.85 -18.80 7.36
C THR A 1075 -16.85 -18.41 6.30
N THR A 1076 -15.56 -18.43 6.66
CA THR A 1076 -14.43 -18.24 5.74
C THR A 1076 -14.05 -19.56 5.04
N SER A 1077 -14.84 -20.62 5.19
CA SER A 1077 -14.69 -21.87 4.43
C SER A 1077 -15.69 -21.94 3.26
N GLY A 1078 -15.19 -22.31 2.08
CA GLY A 1078 -15.97 -22.71 0.91
C GLY A 1078 -16.81 -21.59 0.25
N GLU A 1079 -18.08 -21.49 0.62
CA GLU A 1079 -19.08 -20.75 -0.16
C GLU A 1079 -18.93 -19.22 -0.16
N LYS A 1080 -18.47 -18.61 0.95
CA LYS A 1080 -18.31 -17.15 1.03
C LYS A 1080 -17.14 -16.67 0.16
N GLU A 1081 -16.04 -17.42 0.15
CA GLU A 1081 -14.90 -17.17 -0.73
C GLU A 1081 -15.28 -17.37 -2.20
N LEU A 1082 -16.08 -18.41 -2.50
CA LEU A 1082 -16.63 -18.61 -3.85
C LEU A 1082 -17.52 -17.44 -4.28
N ARG A 1083 -18.39 -16.92 -3.40
CA ARG A 1083 -19.20 -15.73 -3.67
C ARG A 1083 -18.34 -14.49 -3.88
N PHE A 1084 -17.35 -14.23 -3.02
CA PHE A 1084 -16.42 -13.12 -3.19
C PHE A 1084 -15.69 -13.18 -4.55
N ARG A 1085 -15.18 -14.35 -4.94
CA ARG A 1085 -14.54 -14.54 -6.25
C ARG A 1085 -15.51 -14.36 -7.41
N ALA A 1086 -16.76 -14.81 -7.28
CA ALA A 1086 -17.79 -14.62 -8.30
C ALA A 1086 -18.15 -13.13 -8.45
N ASP A 1087 -18.41 -12.43 -7.34
CA ASP A 1087 -18.71 -10.99 -7.33
C ASP A 1087 -17.55 -10.20 -7.92
N ARG A 1088 -16.31 -10.51 -7.51
CA ARG A 1088 -15.09 -9.88 -8.06
C ARG A 1088 -14.95 -10.14 -9.56
N GLY A 1089 -15.19 -11.37 -10.02
CA GLY A 1089 -15.12 -11.73 -11.44
C GLY A 1089 -16.16 -10.96 -12.28
N LEU A 1090 -17.40 -10.88 -11.80
CA LEU A 1090 -18.46 -10.13 -12.48
C LEU A 1090 -18.18 -8.61 -12.49
N PHE A 1091 -17.74 -8.07 -11.36
CA PHE A 1091 -17.41 -6.66 -11.23
C PHE A 1091 -16.24 -6.29 -12.16
N MET A 1092 -15.17 -7.09 -12.18
CA MET A 1092 -14.02 -6.91 -13.07
C MET A 1092 -14.40 -7.03 -14.56
N GLN A 1093 -15.32 -7.92 -14.91
CA GLN A 1093 -15.83 -8.03 -16.29
C GLN A 1093 -16.55 -6.75 -16.73
N ARG A 1094 -17.27 -6.09 -15.81
CA ARG A 1094 -18.11 -4.93 -16.10
C ARG A 1094 -17.35 -3.61 -16.05
N TRP A 1095 -16.40 -3.51 -15.14
CA TRP A 1095 -15.61 -2.31 -14.86
C TRP A 1095 -14.11 -2.63 -14.92
N PRO A 1096 -13.59 -3.18 -16.04
CA PRO A 1096 -12.19 -3.57 -16.12
C PRO A 1096 -11.24 -2.38 -15.89
N GLU A 1097 -11.65 -1.16 -16.22
CA GLU A 1097 -10.91 0.07 -15.97
C GLU A 1097 -10.54 0.27 -14.49
N THR A 1098 -11.36 -0.22 -13.55
CA THR A 1098 -11.08 -0.09 -12.10
C THR A 1098 -10.01 -1.06 -11.60
N PHE A 1099 -9.49 -1.94 -12.46
CA PHE A 1099 -8.39 -2.86 -12.19
C PHE A 1099 -7.19 -2.62 -13.12
N MET A 1100 -7.41 -1.97 -14.28
CA MET A 1100 -6.36 -1.68 -15.26
C MET A 1100 -5.73 -0.30 -15.03
N GLN A 1101 -6.52 0.68 -14.59
CA GLN A 1101 -6.01 2.00 -14.25
C GLN A 1101 -5.60 1.95 -12.78
N SER A 1102 -4.34 2.26 -12.49
CA SER A 1102 -3.84 2.32 -11.11
C SER A 1102 -4.44 3.47 -10.28
N LYS A 1103 -5.41 4.22 -10.83
CA LYS A 1103 -5.85 5.51 -10.30
C LYS A 1103 -7.33 5.78 -10.65
N ALA A 1104 -8.09 6.26 -9.68
CA ALA A 1104 -9.43 6.81 -9.92
C ALA A 1104 -9.37 8.05 -10.84
N PRO A 1105 -10.48 8.45 -11.50
CA PRO A 1105 -10.52 9.63 -12.40
C PRO A 1105 -10.00 10.94 -11.78
N TRP A 1106 -10.02 11.04 -10.45
CA TRP A 1106 -9.57 12.21 -9.68
C TRP A 1106 -8.23 12.00 -8.97
N GLY A 1107 -7.59 10.84 -9.15
CA GLY A 1107 -6.31 10.50 -8.55
C GLY A 1107 -5.15 11.23 -9.22
N ASN A 1108 -4.20 11.75 -8.43
CA ASN A 1108 -2.97 12.31 -8.96
C ASN A 1108 -1.95 11.19 -9.23
N PRO A 1109 -1.30 11.15 -10.40
CA PRO A 1109 -0.35 10.11 -10.72
C PRO A 1109 0.99 10.15 -10.00
N ASN A 1110 1.32 11.21 -9.28
CA ASN A 1110 2.54 11.28 -8.47
C ASN A 1110 2.45 10.50 -7.15
N PHE A 1111 1.26 9.98 -6.80
CA PHE A 1111 1.10 9.06 -5.68
C PHE A 1111 1.25 7.60 -6.09
N ALA A 1112 2.00 6.85 -5.29
CA ALA A 1112 1.88 5.40 -5.23
C ALA A 1112 0.58 5.07 -4.47
N PHE A 1113 -0.36 4.38 -5.13
CA PHE A 1113 -1.58 3.94 -4.48
C PHE A 1113 -1.48 2.46 -4.12
N THR A 1114 -0.91 2.18 -2.95
CA THR A 1114 -0.81 0.84 -2.38
C THR A 1114 -1.56 0.80 -1.05
N HIS A 1115 -2.29 -0.29 -0.80
CA HIS A 1115 -3.01 -0.53 0.46
C HIS A 1115 -4.00 0.57 0.90
N GLY A 1116 -4.62 1.29 -0.04
CA GLY A 1116 -5.58 2.34 0.31
C GLY A 1116 -4.94 3.67 0.73
N MET A 1117 -3.62 3.82 0.64
CA MET A 1117 -2.91 5.02 1.06
C MET A 1117 -2.32 5.74 -0.15
N TYR A 1118 -2.25 7.07 -0.06
CA TYR A 1118 -1.29 7.83 -0.86
C TYR A 1118 0.07 7.60 -0.21
N GLU A 1119 0.72 6.50 -0.57
CA GLU A 1119 2.10 6.30 -0.16
C GLU A 1119 2.97 7.34 -0.87
N VAL A 1120 4.11 7.62 -0.22
CA VAL A 1120 5.35 8.23 -0.71
C VAL A 1120 5.37 8.52 -2.22
N ILE A 1121 5.91 9.68 -2.57
CA ILE A 1121 6.12 10.07 -3.97
C ILE A 1121 6.73 8.90 -4.73
N ASP A 1122 6.06 8.47 -5.79
CA ASP A 1122 6.42 7.20 -6.40
C ASP A 1122 7.78 7.31 -7.12
N TYR A 1123 8.84 6.97 -6.39
CA TYR A 1123 10.22 6.93 -6.88
C TYR A 1123 10.42 5.87 -7.97
N GLU A 1124 9.46 4.94 -8.11
CA GLU A 1124 9.50 3.80 -9.02
C GLU A 1124 8.59 3.98 -10.25
N GLN A 1125 7.74 5.01 -10.36
CA GLN A 1125 7.02 5.34 -11.62
C GLN A 1125 7.98 5.88 -12.67
N PRO A 1126 8.11 5.21 -13.84
CA PRO A 1126 8.73 5.83 -15.00
C PRO A 1126 8.27 7.28 -15.14
N HIS A 1127 9.14 8.17 -15.62
CA HIS A 1127 8.72 9.52 -16.00
C HIS A 1127 7.38 9.42 -16.75
N PRO A 1128 6.35 10.25 -16.47
CA PRO A 1128 4.99 10.04 -17.00
C PRO A 1128 4.95 9.87 -18.52
N ASP A 1129 5.94 10.41 -19.22
CA ASP A 1129 6.14 10.31 -20.67
C ASP A 1129 6.88 9.02 -21.16
N MET A 1130 7.10 8.01 -20.31
CA MET A 1130 7.69 6.71 -20.69
C MET A 1130 6.65 5.67 -21.17
N TRP A 1131 5.41 6.11 -21.44
CA TRP A 1131 4.32 5.27 -21.95
C TRP A 1131 3.86 5.70 -23.34
#